data_AF-A0A8R1WLX1-F1
#
_entry.id   AF-A0A8R1WLX1-F1
#
_cell.length_a   1.000
_cell.length_b   1.000
_cell.length_c   1.000
_cell.angle_alpha   90.00
_cell.angle_beta   90.00
_cell.angle_gamma   90.00
#
_symmetry.space_group_name_H-M   'P 1'
#
loop_
_entity.id
_entity.type
_entity.pdbx_description
1 polymer ?
#
loop_
_entity_poly.entity_id
_entity_poly.type
_entity_poly.pdbx_seq_one_letter_code
_entity_poly.pdbx_strand_id
1 'polypeptide(L)'
;MPELGSTHAIALRRFLNLEKKLQADRYLRVKYIDFMADYQKLGHMSPCHPSTFAHKPHFYIPHHGIFKSGSDKLRTVFDGSCKSSNGVSLNDCLHTGPALQQDIVDIILSFRTHPVVFSTDICMMFRNILIHPDQRRYQLILWRSSPDQPLLTYALNTVTYGLRSSPYHAIRTLIQLADDEGHRYPAAAQVLRKSIFVDDILTGHDSVVKAQALQNDLINLLALGGFQLSKWTSNCPQLLERFPDDQCDMPKDFDISPDSNSIKVLGIQWIPQSDELTYRISLPSIKQITKRSILSTVASLYDPNGWVTPVIFRAKLLLQKLWLLKLEWDEHTPVEVQTEWNRISQDLPQLSTFRLPRLICTNKLKSTYTLHGFADASEAGFAAVIYLHELDEHRCVNVYLVIAKSRVAPVKNRLTIPKMELSAASLLTQLMIRVSTQLLSHITIKQHICWSDSTIVLAWLNTPPHRLQVFEANRVAKITSNPITSTWKHVPTNLNPADCASRGMSAQSLSAHDLWWSPSWLKEPPDTWPKMPPALGHHALPGLKPKKVPAHIAVPDLDLDLLTRFSSLDKLVGVTACIKRFIFNCRHNSTDRRSGPLTVGERRDALLFWVRSVQHNEFAEDIYRLQAGKICTVRLQRLSPLMKDDLLRVGGRLTHAPIRYDAQHPLVLPSSSPLVDLIIDHYHRINCHPGADTLHAILRQQFWILSARRVIRHRVYKCIRCFRYRAQARAPLMADLPADRVTPRPVFSQVSTDFAGPFLIKSSTLRNVKLMKAYFCVFVCLSTKAVHLELVSSLSTEAFLAAMQRFVSRRGTPTLIRSDCGTNYVGAKNHLIEVQDFLAQNNDTITHRLANQHITWLLQPPTGPWFGGLHEIAVKSTKKLLYHVIGEQHLTFEEFSTLLTRVEAVLNSRPLCPLSSDPSDFEPLTAGHFLIGRSLTALPEPSFDDRPLSALKRFQLIQALSQRFWTLWTKSYLHTLQTRSKWLSTSSPPQVGELVLIKEDNQPPLQWKLGRIIRTLPGKDVVIRVVDLDTKHGSLRRPVFKLARLPLDSAHEEVQPRPPQLYFDIFAISYISKVKGPYPDS
;
A
#
# COMPACT_ATOMS: atom_id res chain seq x y z
N MET A 1 27.24 -3.76 -1.55
CA MET A 1 27.29 -2.50 -2.32
C MET A 1 27.04 -2.81 -3.78
N PRO A 2 26.43 -1.91 -4.57
CA PRO A 2 26.44 -2.02 -6.02
C PRO A 2 27.88 -2.20 -6.51
N GLU A 3 28.08 -2.98 -7.57
CA GLU A 3 29.39 -3.15 -8.16
C GLU A 3 29.85 -1.79 -8.72
N LEU A 4 30.98 -1.26 -8.22
CA LEU A 4 31.54 0.01 -8.70
C LEU A 4 32.30 -0.28 -10.00
N GLY A 5 31.96 0.45 -11.08
CA GLY A 5 32.70 0.37 -12.34
C GLY A 5 34.09 1.04 -12.26
N SER A 6 34.87 0.90 -13.32
CA SER A 6 36.18 1.55 -13.41
C SER A 6 36.05 3.07 -13.59
N THR A 7 36.85 3.84 -12.86
CA THR A 7 36.92 5.32 -12.99
C THR A 7 38.29 5.86 -13.35
N HIS A 8 39.33 5.01 -13.40
CA HIS A 8 40.71 5.45 -13.64
C HIS A 8 40.85 6.23 -14.96
N ALA A 9 40.32 5.70 -16.07
CA ALA A 9 40.41 6.37 -17.38
C ALA A 9 39.72 7.75 -17.40
N ILE A 10 38.61 7.90 -16.67
CA ILE A 10 37.87 9.15 -16.57
C ILE A 10 38.66 10.17 -15.74
N ALA A 11 39.19 9.74 -14.60
CA ALA A 11 40.02 10.57 -13.72
C ALA A 11 41.30 11.02 -14.45
N LEU A 12 41.97 10.13 -15.19
CA LEU A 12 43.16 10.45 -15.99
C LEU A 12 42.85 11.52 -17.04
N ARG A 13 41.78 11.33 -17.84
CA ARG A 13 41.38 12.30 -18.85
C ARG A 13 41.06 13.67 -18.24
N ARG A 14 40.37 13.71 -17.10
CA ARG A 14 40.05 14.96 -16.39
C ARG A 14 41.29 15.62 -15.80
N PHE A 15 42.22 14.84 -15.26
CA PHE A 15 43.49 15.34 -14.76
C PHE A 15 44.34 15.97 -15.88
N LEU A 16 44.47 15.31 -17.04
CA LEU A 16 45.21 15.89 -18.18
C LEU A 16 44.59 17.20 -18.69
N ASN A 17 43.26 17.32 -18.65
CA ASN A 17 42.59 18.58 -18.97
C ASN A 17 42.82 19.66 -17.90
N LEU A 18 42.84 19.27 -16.63
CA LEU A 18 43.24 20.17 -15.54
C LEU A 18 44.68 20.64 -15.73
N GLU A 19 45.62 19.75 -16.04
CA GLU A 19 47.02 20.06 -16.29
C GLU A 19 47.19 21.08 -17.42
N LYS A 20 46.50 20.89 -18.55
CA LYS A 20 46.46 21.89 -19.64
C LYS A 20 45.96 23.25 -19.17
N LYS A 21 44.93 23.28 -18.31
CA LYS A 21 44.40 24.52 -17.73
C LYS A 21 45.40 25.19 -16.79
N LEU A 22 46.10 24.41 -15.96
CA LEU A 22 47.16 24.91 -15.07
C LEU A 22 48.36 25.43 -15.89
N GLN A 23 48.67 24.84 -17.05
CA GLN A 23 49.71 25.39 -17.93
C GLN A 23 49.30 26.73 -18.55
N ALA A 24 48.03 26.88 -18.92
CA ALA A 24 47.50 28.13 -19.49
C ALA A 24 47.36 29.26 -18.47
N ASP A 25 47.08 28.94 -17.19
CA ASP A 25 46.91 29.91 -16.11
C ASP A 25 47.95 29.71 -15.01
N ARG A 26 49.03 30.50 -15.09
CA ARG A 26 50.15 30.46 -14.14
C ARG A 26 49.71 30.74 -12.70
N TYR A 27 48.71 31.60 -12.53
CA TYR A 27 48.24 31.99 -11.20
C TYR A 27 47.51 30.83 -10.52
N LEU A 28 46.55 30.25 -11.24
CA LEU A 28 45.83 29.06 -10.80
C LEU A 28 46.80 27.90 -10.54
N ARG A 29 47.83 27.73 -11.37
CA ARG A 29 48.85 26.69 -11.19
C ARG A 29 49.56 26.77 -9.85
N VAL A 30 50.10 27.94 -9.51
CA VAL A 30 50.84 28.13 -8.25
C VAL A 30 49.92 27.81 -7.06
N LYS A 31 48.75 28.44 -6.99
CA LYS A 31 47.79 28.20 -5.90
C LYS A 31 47.34 26.74 -5.80
N TYR A 32 47.20 26.05 -6.93
CA TYR A 32 46.79 24.64 -6.95
C TYR A 32 47.90 23.71 -6.47
N ILE A 33 49.15 23.96 -6.88
CA ILE A 33 50.32 23.22 -6.41
C ILE A 33 50.49 23.43 -4.90
N ASP A 34 50.39 24.67 -4.43
CA ASP A 34 50.48 25.00 -2.99
C ASP A 34 49.42 24.25 -2.19
N PHE A 35 48.16 24.26 -2.66
CA PHE A 35 47.07 23.51 -2.03
C PHE A 35 47.37 22.01 -1.92
N MET A 36 47.86 21.40 -3.00
CA MET A 36 48.17 19.96 -3.02
C MET A 36 49.38 19.64 -2.15
N ALA A 37 50.41 20.49 -2.14
CA ALA A 37 51.57 20.35 -1.27
C ALA A 37 51.16 20.43 0.21
N ASP A 38 50.30 21.39 0.57
CA ASP A 38 49.74 21.52 1.91
C ASP A 38 48.92 20.28 2.31
N TYR A 39 48.11 19.74 1.39
CA TYR A 39 47.32 18.53 1.64
C TYR A 39 48.21 17.33 1.96
N GLN A 40 49.36 17.20 1.28
CA GLN A 40 50.33 16.14 1.53
C GLN A 40 51.11 16.39 2.82
N LYS A 41 51.60 17.61 3.05
CA LYS A 41 52.39 18.01 4.22
C LYS A 41 51.61 17.78 5.52
N LEU A 42 50.32 18.06 5.52
CA LEU A 42 49.42 17.84 6.67
C LEU A 42 48.96 16.38 6.81
N GLY A 43 49.43 15.47 5.96
CA GLY A 43 49.06 14.04 6.03
C GLY A 43 47.63 13.74 5.57
N HIS A 44 46.91 14.69 4.97
CA HIS A 44 45.54 14.48 4.49
C HIS A 44 45.47 13.62 3.22
N MET A 45 46.60 13.42 2.54
CA MET A 45 46.75 12.43 1.49
C MET A 45 48.11 11.75 1.55
N SER A 46 48.21 10.54 1.02
CA SER A 46 49.47 9.79 0.94
C SER A 46 49.61 9.11 -0.41
N PRO A 47 50.84 8.96 -0.95
CA PRO A 47 51.05 8.22 -2.18
C PRO A 47 50.64 6.76 -1.98
N CYS A 48 50.04 6.16 -3.01
CA CYS A 48 49.62 4.78 -3.02
C CYS A 48 50.02 4.12 -4.34
N HIS A 49 50.43 2.85 -4.29
CA HIS A 49 50.77 2.12 -5.50
C HIS A 49 49.50 1.60 -6.20
N PRO A 50 49.39 1.68 -7.54
CA PRO A 50 48.21 1.19 -8.26
C PRO A 50 47.89 -0.30 -8.03
N SER A 51 48.94 -1.12 -7.83
CA SER A 51 48.77 -2.56 -7.56
C SER A 51 48.18 -2.86 -6.19
N THR A 52 48.23 -1.92 -5.24
CA THR A 52 47.75 -2.13 -3.86
C THR A 52 46.26 -2.50 -3.81
N PHE A 53 45.47 -2.10 -4.81
CA PHE A 53 44.02 -2.33 -4.85
C PHE A 53 43.54 -3.03 -6.13
N ALA A 54 44.44 -3.59 -6.96
CA ALA A 54 44.08 -4.18 -8.26
C ALA A 54 43.00 -5.27 -8.16
N HIS A 55 42.94 -5.99 -7.04
CA HIS A 55 41.96 -7.07 -6.79
C HIS A 55 40.81 -6.66 -5.86
N LYS A 56 40.70 -5.38 -5.48
CA LYS A 56 39.66 -4.87 -4.58
C LYS A 56 38.89 -3.73 -5.26
N PRO A 57 37.57 -3.60 -5.00
CA PRO A 57 36.82 -2.45 -5.47
C PRO A 57 37.44 -1.15 -4.93
N HIS A 58 37.74 -0.22 -5.83
CA HIS A 58 38.37 1.07 -5.54
C HIS A 58 37.79 2.15 -6.48
N PHE A 59 38.03 3.43 -6.16
CA PHE A 59 37.45 4.54 -6.91
C PHE A 59 38.41 5.73 -6.97
N TYR A 60 38.67 6.19 -8.20
CA TYR A 60 39.38 7.44 -8.49
C TYR A 60 38.38 8.60 -8.61
N ILE A 61 38.54 9.61 -7.76
CA ILE A 61 37.73 10.83 -7.70
C ILE A 61 38.40 11.91 -8.56
N PRO A 62 37.74 12.40 -9.63
CA PRO A 62 38.24 13.56 -10.35
C PRO A 62 38.20 14.82 -9.48
N HIS A 63 39.18 15.70 -9.65
CA HIS A 63 39.26 16.95 -8.90
C HIS A 63 39.62 18.14 -9.78
N HIS A 64 39.24 19.35 -9.34
CA HIS A 64 39.58 20.61 -10.01
C HIS A 64 39.52 21.79 -9.03
N GLY A 65 40.15 22.91 -9.38
CA GLY A 65 40.21 24.10 -8.53
C GLY A 65 39.13 25.12 -8.89
N ILE A 66 38.52 25.73 -7.85
CA ILE A 66 37.64 26.88 -7.98
C ILE A 66 38.12 28.00 -7.04
N PHE A 67 38.10 29.24 -7.54
CA PHE A 67 38.29 30.42 -6.69
C PHE A 67 36.97 30.78 -6.03
N LYS A 68 37.03 31.16 -4.75
CA LYS A 68 35.88 31.76 -4.08
C LYS A 68 35.66 33.16 -4.69
N SER A 69 34.43 33.48 -5.10
CA SER A 69 34.11 34.81 -5.66
C SER A 69 34.58 35.93 -4.73
N GLY A 70 35.37 36.87 -5.24
CA GLY A 70 35.94 37.98 -4.47
C GLY A 70 37.05 37.59 -3.48
N SER A 71 37.62 36.39 -3.57
CA SER A 71 38.71 35.94 -2.70
C SER A 71 39.77 35.19 -3.47
N ASP A 72 41.02 35.42 -3.07
CA ASP A 72 42.18 34.75 -3.63
C ASP A 72 42.38 33.29 -3.14
N LYS A 73 41.46 32.80 -2.29
CA LYS A 73 41.54 31.47 -1.73
C LYS A 73 41.01 30.42 -2.72
N LEU A 74 41.91 29.58 -3.20
CA LEU A 74 41.58 28.42 -4.02
C LEU A 74 40.96 27.30 -3.16
N ARG A 75 39.90 26.66 -3.67
CA ARG A 75 39.33 25.43 -3.11
C ARG A 75 39.35 24.33 -4.17
N THR A 76 39.85 23.15 -3.81
CA THR A 76 39.78 21.98 -4.70
C THR A 76 38.46 21.27 -4.49
N VAL A 77 37.70 21.05 -5.57
CA VAL A 77 36.45 20.27 -5.58
C VAL A 77 36.78 18.82 -5.91
N PHE A 78 36.29 17.89 -5.11
CA PHE A 78 36.36 16.45 -5.34
C PHE A 78 35.00 15.93 -5.83
N ASP A 79 34.94 15.46 -7.08
CA ASP A 79 33.69 15.08 -7.74
C ASP A 79 33.29 13.63 -7.45
N GLY A 80 32.72 13.38 -6.26
CA GLY A 80 32.16 12.08 -5.88
C GLY A 80 30.90 11.66 -6.65
N SER A 81 30.33 12.56 -7.46
CA SER A 81 29.15 12.31 -8.30
C SER A 81 29.53 11.88 -9.72
N CYS A 82 30.83 11.86 -10.05
CA CYS A 82 31.33 11.32 -11.31
C CYS A 82 30.87 9.87 -11.49
N LYS A 83 30.20 9.60 -12.61
CA LYS A 83 29.71 8.26 -12.95
C LYS A 83 30.87 7.39 -13.42
N SER A 84 30.91 6.15 -12.93
CA SER A 84 31.87 5.14 -13.38
C SER A 84 31.45 4.48 -14.70
N SER A 85 32.26 3.56 -15.21
CA SER A 85 32.02 2.86 -16.48
C SER A 85 30.66 2.15 -16.58
N ASN A 86 30.01 1.85 -15.46
CA ASN A 86 28.68 1.22 -15.42
C ASN A 86 27.54 2.20 -15.07
N GLY A 87 27.80 3.51 -15.05
CA GLY A 87 26.78 4.52 -14.79
C GLY A 87 26.46 4.74 -13.30
N VAL A 88 27.22 4.18 -12.37
CA VAL A 88 27.06 4.39 -10.91
C VAL A 88 28.18 5.30 -10.39
N SER A 89 27.85 6.32 -9.57
CA SER A 89 28.84 7.18 -8.89
C SER A 89 29.13 6.70 -7.47
N LEU A 90 30.24 7.15 -6.88
CA LEU A 90 30.55 6.87 -5.48
C LEU A 90 29.44 7.37 -4.55
N ASN A 91 28.92 8.58 -4.80
CA ASN A 91 27.81 9.15 -4.03
C ASN A 91 26.51 8.35 -4.11
N ASP A 92 26.28 7.58 -5.19
CA ASP A 92 25.11 6.68 -5.27
C ASP A 92 25.26 5.46 -4.36
N CYS A 93 26.50 5.04 -4.07
CA CYS A 93 26.81 3.89 -3.22
C CYS A 93 26.93 4.24 -1.73
N LEU A 94 27.22 5.51 -1.40
CA LEU A 94 27.39 5.96 -0.02
C LEU A 94 26.05 6.25 0.66
N HIS A 95 25.89 5.79 1.90
CA HIS A 95 24.77 6.16 2.75
C HIS A 95 24.96 7.58 3.30
N THR A 96 23.94 8.43 3.18
CA THR A 96 23.97 9.81 3.71
C THR A 96 24.08 9.86 5.24
N GLY A 97 23.55 8.84 5.93
CA GLY A 97 23.31 8.87 7.37
C GLY A 97 22.09 9.74 7.74
N PRO A 98 21.62 9.69 9.01
CA PRO A 98 20.59 10.60 9.51
C PRO A 98 21.09 12.06 9.54
N ALA A 99 20.16 13.01 9.41
CA ALA A 99 20.47 14.42 9.55
C ALA A 99 20.72 14.76 11.03
N LEU A 100 21.98 14.85 11.44
CA LEU A 100 22.40 15.21 12.79
C LEU A 100 22.58 16.72 12.99
N GLN A 101 22.64 17.48 11.90
CA GLN A 101 22.85 18.92 11.92
C GLN A 101 21.63 19.64 12.49
N GLN A 102 21.86 20.55 13.43
CA GLN A 102 20.82 21.41 13.97
C GLN A 102 20.34 22.39 12.90
N ASP A 103 19.05 22.71 12.94
CA ASP A 103 18.47 23.66 11.98
C ASP A 103 18.93 25.08 12.33
N ILE A 104 19.39 25.80 11.31
CA ILE A 104 20.01 27.12 11.44
C ILE A 104 19.12 28.14 12.15
N VAL A 105 17.79 28.03 11.97
CA VAL A 105 16.82 28.91 12.62
C VAL A 105 16.88 28.75 14.13
N ASP A 106 17.08 27.53 14.63
CA ASP A 106 17.13 27.26 16.08
C ASP A 106 18.43 27.76 16.69
N ILE A 107 19.55 27.64 15.96
CA ILE A 107 20.85 28.17 16.40
C ILE A 107 20.79 29.70 16.50
N ILE A 108 20.25 30.37 15.47
CA ILE A 108 20.07 31.83 15.48
C ILE A 108 19.13 32.27 16.61
N LEU A 109 18.04 31.53 16.86
CA LEU A 109 17.15 31.83 17.99
C LEU A 109 17.87 31.74 19.34
N SER A 110 18.66 30.69 19.57
CA SER A 110 19.46 30.55 20.79
C SER A 110 20.52 31.64 20.91
N PHE A 111 21.20 31.96 19.80
CA PHE A 111 22.19 33.03 19.73
C PHE A 111 21.61 34.38 20.16
N ARG A 112 20.32 34.64 19.95
CA ARG A 112 19.62 35.86 20.37
C ARG A 112 19.26 35.94 21.86
N THR A 113 19.46 34.87 22.63
CA THR A 113 19.06 34.85 24.05
C THR A 113 20.17 35.24 25.02
N HIS A 114 21.44 35.16 24.64
CA HIS A 114 22.56 35.44 25.54
C HIS A 114 23.00 36.91 25.42
N PRO A 115 23.21 37.66 26.52
CA PRO A 115 23.70 39.04 26.43
C PRO A 115 25.16 39.10 25.96
N VAL A 116 26.02 38.17 26.38
CA VAL A 116 27.41 38.07 25.90
C VAL A 116 27.53 36.87 24.96
N VAL A 117 27.94 37.09 23.72
CA VAL A 117 28.04 36.04 22.70
C VAL A 117 29.39 36.04 22.01
N PHE A 118 29.75 34.87 21.46
CA PHE A 118 30.87 34.74 20.55
C PHE A 118 30.56 33.74 19.43
N SER A 119 31.26 33.89 18.31
CA SER A 119 31.25 32.96 17.19
C SER A 119 32.69 32.57 16.84
N THR A 120 32.87 31.34 16.37
CA THR A 120 34.17 30.78 15.96
C THR A 120 33.98 29.69 14.91
N ASP A 121 35.05 29.38 14.18
CA ASP A 121 35.12 28.40 13.10
C ASP A 121 36.09 27.26 13.44
N ILE A 122 35.68 26.02 13.16
CA ILE A 122 36.55 24.84 13.27
C ILE A 122 37.46 24.77 12.04
N CYS A 123 38.75 25.03 12.27
CA CYS A 123 39.78 24.99 11.24
C CYS A 123 39.77 23.66 10.48
N MET A 124 39.46 23.71 9.18
CA MET A 124 39.56 22.56 8.28
C MET A 124 38.78 21.32 8.79
N MET A 125 37.63 21.52 9.44
CA MET A 125 36.85 20.48 10.14
C MET A 125 36.89 19.08 9.49
N PHE A 126 36.50 18.94 8.22
CA PHE A 126 36.48 17.64 7.53
C PHE A 126 37.87 16.97 7.42
N ARG A 127 38.93 17.78 7.26
CA ARG A 127 40.31 17.31 7.07
C ARG A 127 40.95 16.83 8.37
N ASN A 128 40.40 17.16 9.52
CA ASN A 128 40.93 16.67 10.80
C ASN A 128 40.38 15.27 11.15
N ILE A 129 39.46 14.72 10.35
CA ILE A 129 38.81 13.44 10.63
C ILE A 129 39.37 12.38 9.70
N LEU A 130 40.07 11.40 10.28
CA LEU A 130 40.65 10.29 9.52
C LEU A 130 39.57 9.30 9.06
N ILE A 131 39.70 8.86 7.81
CA ILE A 131 38.96 7.71 7.27
C ILE A 131 39.74 6.44 7.60
N HIS A 132 38.98 5.40 7.96
CA HIS A 132 39.53 4.07 8.20
C HIS A 132 40.39 3.60 7.01
N PRO A 133 41.61 3.07 7.22
CA PRO A 133 42.54 2.71 6.14
C PRO A 133 41.92 1.87 5.02
N ASP A 134 41.09 0.88 5.37
CA ASP A 134 40.41 0.01 4.39
C ASP A 134 39.45 0.72 3.44
N GLN A 135 38.95 1.90 3.82
CA GLN A 135 37.99 2.68 3.03
C GLN A 135 38.67 3.76 2.17
N ARG A 136 39.94 4.07 2.42
CA ARG A 136 40.70 5.09 1.65
C ARG A 136 40.82 4.73 0.17
N ARG A 137 40.74 3.44 -0.17
CA ARG A 137 40.70 2.95 -1.56
C ARG A 137 39.54 3.48 -2.40
N TYR A 138 38.49 4.02 -1.77
CA TYR A 138 37.37 4.65 -2.47
C TYR A 138 37.56 6.16 -2.68
N GLN A 139 38.68 6.72 -2.22
CA GLN A 139 38.99 8.16 -2.31
C GLN A 139 40.38 8.37 -2.92
N LEU A 140 40.64 7.73 -4.07
CA LEU A 140 41.91 7.86 -4.79
C LEU A 140 41.88 9.06 -5.73
N ILE A 141 43.03 9.69 -5.97
CA ILE A 141 43.20 10.77 -6.95
C ILE A 141 44.48 10.59 -7.76
N LEU A 142 44.59 11.25 -8.91
CA LEU A 142 45.77 11.27 -9.76
C LEU A 142 46.40 12.66 -9.73
N TRP A 143 47.69 12.76 -9.39
CA TRP A 143 48.33 14.06 -9.24
C TRP A 143 49.84 14.03 -9.55
N ARG A 144 50.32 15.13 -10.14
CA ARG A 144 51.74 15.51 -10.29
C ARG A 144 51.85 17.04 -10.41
N SER A 145 52.96 17.64 -10.02
CA SER A 145 53.13 19.10 -10.05
C SER A 145 53.70 19.64 -11.38
N SER A 146 54.37 18.79 -12.16
CA SER A 146 54.87 19.09 -13.51
C SER A 146 54.65 17.91 -14.46
N PRO A 147 54.47 18.16 -15.77
CA PRO A 147 54.40 17.10 -16.79
C PRO A 147 55.63 16.20 -16.84
N ASP A 148 56.78 16.72 -16.43
CA ASP A 148 58.07 16.00 -16.41
C ASP A 148 58.15 14.98 -15.27
N GLN A 149 57.22 15.05 -14.31
CA GLN A 149 57.13 14.11 -13.20
C GLN A 149 56.21 12.94 -13.55
N PRO A 150 56.47 11.74 -12.98
CA PRO A 150 55.56 10.62 -13.11
C PRO A 150 54.20 10.96 -12.49
N LEU A 151 53.11 10.57 -13.16
CA LEU A 151 51.78 10.70 -12.61
C LEU A 151 51.56 9.65 -11.51
N LEU A 152 51.32 10.12 -10.28
CA LEU A 152 51.18 9.25 -9.11
C LEU A 152 49.72 9.14 -8.67
N THR A 153 49.39 8.00 -8.04
CA THR A 153 48.13 7.82 -7.33
C THR A 153 48.29 8.23 -5.88
N TYR A 154 47.35 9.01 -5.36
CA TYR A 154 47.26 9.36 -3.94
C TYR A 154 45.95 8.85 -3.36
N ALA A 155 45.98 8.38 -2.11
CA ALA A 155 44.79 8.10 -1.33
C ALA A 155 44.50 9.26 -0.38
N LEU A 156 43.27 9.76 -0.37
CA LEU A 156 42.82 10.75 0.61
C LEU A 156 42.60 10.04 1.95
N ASN A 157 43.25 10.54 3.00
CA ASN A 157 43.26 9.92 4.32
C ASN A 157 42.12 10.41 5.22
N THR A 158 41.51 11.53 4.89
CA THR A 158 40.55 12.24 5.75
C THR A 158 39.17 12.28 5.12
N VAL A 159 38.14 12.69 5.87
CA VAL A 159 36.79 12.86 5.33
C VAL A 159 36.84 13.89 4.19
N THR A 160 36.56 13.44 2.97
CA THR A 160 36.59 14.30 1.78
C THR A 160 35.26 15.02 1.61
N TYR A 161 35.27 16.35 1.63
CA TYR A 161 34.08 17.14 1.34
C TYR A 161 33.65 16.96 -0.13
N GLY A 162 32.34 17.00 -0.40
CA GLY A 162 31.75 16.65 -1.70
C GLY A 162 31.25 15.20 -1.81
N LEU A 163 31.55 14.36 -0.81
CA LEU A 163 30.93 13.04 -0.68
C LEU A 163 29.61 13.13 0.12
N ARG A 164 28.65 12.26 -0.23
CA ARG A 164 27.29 12.25 0.33
C ARG A 164 27.26 11.98 1.85
N SER A 165 28.20 11.19 2.37
CA SER A 165 28.27 10.83 3.80
C SER A 165 29.09 11.80 4.66
N SER A 166 29.85 12.71 4.05
CA SER A 166 30.81 13.57 4.77
C SER A 166 30.18 14.49 5.82
N PRO A 167 29.02 15.13 5.58
CA PRO A 167 28.37 15.94 6.62
C PRO A 167 28.00 15.11 7.86
N TYR A 168 27.51 13.89 7.66
CA TYR A 168 27.19 12.98 8.77
C TYR A 168 28.45 12.62 9.56
N HIS A 169 29.53 12.21 8.88
CA HIS A 169 30.78 11.87 9.57
C HIS A 169 31.34 13.05 10.37
N ALA A 170 31.30 14.25 9.81
CA ALA A 170 31.81 15.44 10.48
C ALA A 170 31.06 15.76 11.78
N ILE A 171 29.72 15.86 11.71
CA ILE A 171 28.90 16.16 12.88
C ILE A 171 28.90 14.99 13.88
N ARG A 172 28.83 13.74 13.39
CA ARG A 172 28.84 12.56 14.27
C ARG A 172 30.12 12.44 15.07
N THR A 173 31.26 12.86 14.51
CA THR A 173 32.56 12.89 15.20
C THR A 173 32.56 13.90 16.34
N LEU A 174 32.02 15.10 16.13
CA LEU A 174 31.88 16.10 17.20
C LEU A 174 30.93 15.63 18.31
N ILE A 175 29.81 14.98 17.94
CA ILE A 175 28.90 14.38 18.92
C ILE A 175 29.61 13.26 19.68
N GLN A 176 30.38 12.40 19.01
CA GLN A 176 31.14 11.34 19.67
C GLN A 176 32.15 11.93 20.67
N LEU A 177 32.86 12.99 20.28
CA LEU A 177 33.78 13.70 21.17
C LEU A 177 33.06 14.26 22.41
N ALA A 178 31.85 14.79 22.23
CA ALA A 178 31.02 15.25 23.34
C ALA A 178 30.52 14.10 24.24
N ASP A 179 30.36 12.89 23.69
CA ASP A 179 29.95 11.70 24.45
C ASP A 179 31.14 11.09 25.21
N ASP A 180 32.31 11.02 24.59
CA ASP A 180 33.52 10.42 25.16
C ASP A 180 34.15 11.33 26.24
N GLU A 181 34.44 12.58 25.89
CA GLU A 181 35.20 13.51 26.73
C GLU A 181 34.34 14.61 27.37
N GLY A 182 33.08 14.74 26.94
CA GLY A 182 32.23 15.86 27.36
C GLY A 182 31.83 15.86 28.83
N HIS A 183 31.98 14.75 29.55
CA HIS A 183 31.77 14.70 31.00
C HIS A 183 32.74 15.62 31.77
N ARG A 184 33.92 15.92 31.19
CA ARG A 184 34.92 16.86 31.74
C ARG A 184 34.58 18.32 31.46
N TYR A 185 33.84 18.57 30.37
CA TYR A 185 33.49 19.90 29.88
C TYR A 185 32.00 19.98 29.51
N PRO A 186 31.09 19.86 30.49
CA PRO A 186 29.66 19.65 30.23
C PRO A 186 29.02 20.79 29.43
N ALA A 187 29.43 22.04 29.68
CA ALA A 187 28.90 23.21 28.98
C ALA A 187 29.33 23.21 27.49
N ALA A 188 30.62 22.95 27.21
CA ALA A 188 31.12 22.82 25.85
C ALA A 188 30.50 21.62 25.12
N ALA A 189 30.32 20.49 25.81
CA ALA A 189 29.67 19.30 25.26
C ALA A 189 28.20 19.56 24.88
N GLN A 190 27.50 20.44 25.60
CA GLN A 190 26.16 20.88 25.22
C GLN A 190 26.19 21.76 23.97
N VAL A 191 27.17 22.66 23.84
CA VAL A 191 27.37 23.48 22.64
C VAL A 191 27.62 22.60 21.41
N LEU A 192 28.49 21.58 21.51
CA LEU A 192 28.76 20.66 20.39
C LEU A 192 27.49 19.92 19.91
N ARG A 193 26.53 19.68 20.80
CA ARG A 193 25.26 18.99 20.48
C ARG A 193 24.16 19.92 19.95
N LYS A 194 24.15 21.20 20.32
CA LYS A 194 23.00 22.09 20.12
C LYS A 194 23.29 23.39 19.36
N SER A 195 24.54 23.83 19.28
CA SER A 195 24.93 25.18 18.87
C SER A 195 26.00 25.20 17.76
N ILE A 196 26.10 24.11 16.99
CA ILE A 196 27.01 23.98 15.85
C ILE A 196 26.24 23.87 14.55
N PHE A 197 26.72 24.62 13.55
CA PHE A 197 26.28 24.50 12.16
C PHE A 197 27.49 24.17 11.28
N VAL A 198 27.70 22.88 10.98
CA VAL A 198 28.91 22.40 10.29
C VAL A 198 30.17 22.82 11.06
N ASP A 199 30.94 23.76 10.54
CA ASP A 199 32.20 24.29 11.06
C ASP A 199 31.99 25.54 11.94
N ASP A 200 30.86 26.22 11.82
CA ASP A 200 30.53 27.42 12.61
C ASP A 200 29.94 27.06 13.98
N ILE A 201 30.47 27.66 15.05
CA ILE A 201 29.95 27.58 16.42
C ILE A 201 29.46 28.96 16.83
N LEU A 202 28.18 29.06 17.22
CA LEU A 202 27.57 30.29 17.72
C LEU A 202 26.98 30.05 19.10
N THR A 203 27.52 30.72 20.11
CA THR A 203 27.05 30.52 21.49
C THR A 203 27.32 31.74 22.36
N GLY A 204 26.97 31.66 23.63
CA GLY A 204 27.15 32.75 24.58
C GLY A 204 26.76 32.38 26.00
N HIS A 205 26.85 33.37 26.87
CA HIS A 205 26.42 33.25 28.26
C HIS A 205 25.89 34.59 28.79
N ASP A 206 25.26 34.55 29.97
CA ASP A 206 24.73 35.72 30.67
C ASP A 206 25.79 36.65 31.30
N SER A 207 27.08 36.28 31.28
CA SER A 207 28.16 37.08 31.86
C SER A 207 29.47 36.83 31.13
N VAL A 208 30.36 37.82 31.07
CA VAL A 208 31.69 37.72 30.43
C VAL A 208 32.51 36.57 31.02
N VAL A 209 32.57 36.45 32.36
CA VAL A 209 33.35 35.40 33.04
C VAL A 209 32.91 34.00 32.61
N LYS A 210 31.61 33.73 32.62
CA LYS A 210 31.08 32.42 32.19
C LYS A 210 31.25 32.17 30.69
N ALA A 211 31.13 33.21 29.85
CA ALA A 211 31.40 33.09 28.42
C ALA A 211 32.88 32.77 28.16
N GLN A 212 33.79 33.40 28.89
CA GLN A 212 35.24 33.14 28.80
C GLN A 212 35.59 31.71 29.23
N ALA A 213 34.96 31.21 30.30
CA ALA A 213 35.10 29.83 30.76
C ALA A 213 34.58 28.84 29.70
N LEU A 214 33.39 29.08 29.13
CA LEU A 214 32.84 28.25 28.05
C LEU A 214 33.76 28.22 26.82
N GLN A 215 34.36 29.36 26.48
CA GLN A 215 35.32 29.45 25.38
C GLN A 215 36.58 28.60 25.65
N ASN A 216 37.09 28.58 26.89
CA ASN A 216 38.19 27.69 27.29
C ASN A 216 37.80 26.21 27.21
N ASP A 217 36.63 25.87 27.74
CA ASP A 217 36.11 24.50 27.73
C ASP A 217 35.96 23.99 26.29
N LEU A 218 35.51 24.85 25.36
CA LEU A 218 35.40 24.52 23.94
C LEU A 218 36.76 24.26 23.31
N ILE A 219 37.75 25.13 23.55
CA ILE A 219 39.12 24.96 23.05
C ILE A 219 39.70 23.64 23.54
N ASN A 220 39.58 23.38 24.84
CA ASN A 220 40.13 22.17 25.46
C ASN A 220 39.44 20.90 24.98
N LEU A 221 38.10 20.88 24.91
CA LEU A 221 37.35 19.73 24.44
C LEU A 221 37.66 19.43 22.97
N LEU A 222 37.66 20.43 22.10
CA LEU A 222 37.94 20.24 20.67
C LEU A 222 39.39 19.86 20.41
N ALA A 223 40.34 20.35 21.21
CA ALA A 223 41.74 19.94 21.13
C ALA A 223 41.94 18.44 21.39
N LEU A 224 41.15 17.82 22.29
CA LEU A 224 41.18 16.37 22.51
C LEU A 224 40.79 15.57 21.26
N GLY A 225 39.93 16.15 20.42
CA GLY A 225 39.55 15.59 19.11
C GLY A 225 40.48 16.00 17.96
N GLY A 226 41.56 16.75 18.23
CA GLY A 226 42.46 17.29 17.21
C GLY A 226 41.89 18.45 16.39
N PHE A 227 40.84 19.11 16.89
CA PHE A 227 40.23 20.27 16.22
C PHE A 227 40.76 21.58 16.82
N GLN A 228 41.18 22.49 15.93
CA GLN A 228 41.58 23.85 16.28
C GLN A 228 40.46 24.84 15.92
N LEU A 229 40.30 25.87 16.76
CA LEU A 229 39.34 26.96 16.54
C LEU A 229 40.05 28.23 16.04
N SER A 230 39.37 29.01 15.21
CA SER A 230 39.83 30.31 14.72
C SER A 230 38.65 31.24 14.40
N LYS A 231 38.92 32.41 13.83
CA LYS A 231 37.91 33.41 13.43
C LYS A 231 36.98 33.80 14.57
N TRP A 232 37.55 34.05 15.74
CA TRP A 232 36.82 34.49 16.91
C TRP A 232 36.20 35.86 16.68
N THR A 233 34.93 35.99 17.06
CA THR A 233 34.15 37.22 17.00
C THR A 233 33.26 37.30 18.22
N SER A 234 33.01 38.50 18.76
CA SER A 234 32.18 38.70 19.95
C SER A 234 31.61 40.11 20.00
N ASN A 235 30.44 40.28 20.64
CA ASN A 235 29.96 41.61 21.02
C ASN A 235 30.68 42.19 22.25
N CYS A 236 31.53 41.40 22.92
CA CYS A 236 32.31 41.81 24.07
C CYS A 236 33.81 41.78 23.73
N PRO A 237 34.48 42.94 23.57
CA PRO A 237 35.89 42.99 23.21
C PRO A 237 36.83 42.22 24.15
N GLN A 238 36.50 42.15 25.44
CA GLN A 238 37.25 41.42 26.47
C GLN A 238 37.43 39.93 26.15
N LEU A 239 36.51 39.32 25.38
CA LEU A 239 36.63 37.92 24.97
C LEU A 239 37.65 37.73 23.83
N LEU A 240 38.01 38.79 23.11
CA LEU A 240 38.90 38.76 21.96
C LEU A 240 40.34 39.14 22.30
N GLU A 241 40.58 39.94 23.35
CA GLU A 241 41.90 40.46 23.77
C GLU A 241 43.00 39.40 23.93
N ARG A 242 42.62 38.15 24.20
CA ARG A 242 43.55 37.03 24.42
C ARG A 242 43.96 36.28 23.14
N PHE A 243 43.30 36.53 22.02
CA PHE A 243 43.62 35.87 20.75
C PHE A 243 44.46 36.82 19.90
N PRO A 244 45.46 36.30 19.16
CA PRO A 244 46.17 37.14 18.21
C PRO A 244 45.22 37.56 17.07
N ASP A 245 45.51 38.71 16.44
CA ASP A 245 44.65 39.31 15.42
C ASP A 245 44.34 38.38 14.23
N ASP A 246 45.24 37.44 13.91
CA ASP A 246 45.05 36.46 12.83
C ASP A 246 44.05 35.34 13.15
N GLN A 247 43.73 35.16 14.43
CA GLN A 247 42.69 34.23 14.92
C GLN A 247 41.35 34.92 15.18
N CYS A 248 41.28 36.24 15.10
CA CYS A 248 40.05 37.01 15.17
C CYS A 248 39.52 37.28 13.75
N ASP A 249 38.21 37.23 13.55
CA ASP A 249 37.62 37.72 12.29
C ASP A 249 37.29 39.20 12.48
N MET A 250 38.07 40.07 11.85
CA MET A 250 37.81 41.51 11.86
C MET A 250 36.90 41.89 10.68
N PRO A 251 36.04 42.92 10.83
CA PRO A 251 35.32 43.48 9.70
C PRO A 251 36.34 43.84 8.61
N LYS A 252 36.13 43.35 7.39
CA LYS A 252 37.09 43.56 6.29
C LYS A 252 36.77 44.87 5.60
N ASP A 253 37.69 45.83 5.66
CA ASP A 253 37.64 47.16 5.02
C ASP A 253 37.60 47.16 3.48
N PHE A 254 37.51 45.99 2.82
CA PHE A 254 37.57 45.88 1.36
C PHE A 254 36.26 46.25 0.63
N ASP A 255 35.29 46.82 1.32
CA ASP A 255 34.05 47.33 0.74
C ASP A 255 33.91 48.82 1.02
N ILE A 256 34.03 49.62 -0.04
CA ILE A 256 34.09 51.10 -0.05
C ILE A 256 32.73 51.72 0.34
N SER A 257 32.26 51.47 1.56
CA SER A 257 31.14 52.19 2.17
C SER A 257 31.42 52.41 3.66
N PRO A 258 31.20 53.63 4.20
CA PRO A 258 31.57 54.02 5.56
C PRO A 258 30.85 53.28 6.71
N ASP A 259 30.03 52.26 6.43
CA ASP A 259 29.24 51.46 7.41
C ASP A 259 29.74 50.00 7.57
N SER A 260 30.99 49.68 7.21
CA SER A 260 31.49 48.31 7.00
C SER A 260 31.90 47.51 8.25
N ASN A 261 31.28 47.72 9.42
CA ASN A 261 31.63 46.99 10.66
C ASN A 261 30.87 45.66 10.88
N SER A 262 30.18 45.13 9.86
CA SER A 262 29.36 43.91 9.99
C SER A 262 30.10 42.63 9.57
N ILE A 263 29.87 41.53 10.28
CA ILE A 263 30.41 40.20 10.02
C ILE A 263 29.30 39.24 9.62
N LYS A 264 29.59 38.34 8.68
CA LYS A 264 28.63 37.34 8.23
C LYS A 264 28.57 36.15 9.20
N VAL A 265 27.43 35.97 9.86
CA VAL A 265 27.16 34.90 10.81
C VAL A 265 26.01 34.04 10.29
N LEU A 266 26.28 32.78 9.97
CA LEU A 266 25.29 31.80 9.45
C LEU A 266 24.45 32.33 8.27
N GLY A 267 24.99 33.22 7.45
CA GLY A 267 24.30 33.78 6.29
C GLY A 267 23.70 35.18 6.49
N ILE A 268 23.52 35.64 7.73
CA ILE A 268 23.02 36.99 8.09
C ILE A 268 24.22 37.89 8.45
N GLN A 269 24.07 39.21 8.36
CA GLN A 269 25.09 40.15 8.85
C GLN A 269 24.83 40.50 10.33
N TRP A 270 25.87 40.51 11.14
CA TRP A 270 25.84 40.91 12.55
C TRP A 270 26.89 41.98 12.79
N ILE A 271 26.51 43.05 13.47
CA ILE A 271 27.40 44.14 13.87
C ILE A 271 27.72 43.91 15.35
N PRO A 272 28.91 43.39 15.70
CA PRO A 272 29.19 43.00 17.09
C PRO A 272 29.22 44.19 18.05
N GLN A 273 29.65 45.37 17.58
CA GLN A 273 29.81 46.56 18.40
C GLN A 273 28.47 47.14 18.90
N SER A 274 27.47 47.24 18.03
CA SER A 274 26.11 47.68 18.41
C SER A 274 25.20 46.51 18.81
N ASP A 275 25.65 45.29 18.58
CA ASP A 275 24.93 44.04 18.80
C ASP A 275 23.60 43.91 18.03
N GLU A 276 23.66 44.28 16.75
CA GLU A 276 22.52 44.33 15.85
C GLU A 276 22.69 43.40 14.65
N LEU A 277 21.57 42.83 14.19
CA LEU A 277 21.50 42.05 12.96
C LEU A 277 21.03 42.94 11.82
N THR A 278 21.62 42.76 10.64
CA THR A 278 21.31 43.51 9.42
C THR A 278 21.38 42.61 8.18
N TYR A 279 20.93 43.14 7.04
CA TYR A 279 21.01 42.47 5.75
C TYR A 279 21.96 43.24 4.85
N ARG A 280 22.68 42.52 3.99
CA ARG A 280 23.48 43.15 2.94
C ARG A 280 23.07 42.59 1.60
N ILE A 281 22.55 43.46 0.75
CA ILE A 281 22.02 43.08 -0.55
C ILE A 281 22.91 43.66 -1.62
N SER A 282 23.61 42.77 -2.30
CA SER A 282 24.31 43.09 -3.54
C SER A 282 23.48 42.55 -4.70
N LEU A 283 22.93 43.47 -5.50
CA LEU A 283 22.20 43.11 -6.71
C LEU A 283 23.20 42.95 -7.86
N PRO A 284 23.22 41.80 -8.55
CA PRO A 284 24.06 41.65 -9.72
C PRO A 284 23.59 42.62 -10.82
N SER A 285 24.52 43.10 -11.65
CA SER A 285 24.17 43.83 -12.87
C SER A 285 23.54 42.84 -13.86
N ILE A 286 22.21 42.84 -13.93
CA ILE A 286 21.44 41.92 -14.78
C ILE A 286 21.28 42.56 -16.17
N LYS A 287 21.96 42.01 -17.18
CA LYS A 287 21.81 42.45 -18.58
C LYS A 287 20.44 42.09 -19.18
N GLN A 288 19.83 40.98 -18.74
CA GLN A 288 18.53 40.49 -19.22
C GLN A 288 17.71 39.92 -18.06
N ILE A 289 16.48 40.42 -17.90
CA ILE A 289 15.56 39.97 -16.85
C ILE A 289 14.91 38.65 -17.30
N THR A 290 15.49 37.54 -16.86
CA THR A 290 15.00 36.18 -17.09
C THR A 290 14.48 35.56 -15.78
N LYS A 291 13.69 34.48 -15.90
CA LYS A 291 13.23 33.70 -14.74
C LYS A 291 14.38 33.23 -13.85
N ARG A 292 15.50 32.80 -14.44
CA ARG A 292 16.72 32.41 -13.72
C ARG A 292 17.32 33.59 -12.94
N SER A 293 17.42 34.76 -13.55
CA SER A 293 18.01 35.95 -12.91
C SER A 293 17.19 36.43 -11.70
N ILE A 294 15.85 36.43 -11.83
CA ILE A 294 14.93 36.78 -10.75
C ILE A 294 15.07 35.75 -9.61
N LEU A 295 14.96 34.45 -9.92
CA LEU A 295 15.07 33.40 -8.90
C LEU A 295 16.41 33.45 -8.16
N SER A 296 17.52 33.65 -8.87
CA SER A 296 18.85 33.77 -8.29
C SER A 296 18.95 34.94 -7.30
N THR A 297 18.35 36.09 -7.66
CA THR A 297 18.33 37.28 -6.80
C THR A 297 17.40 37.10 -5.59
N VAL A 298 16.23 36.48 -5.77
CA VAL A 298 15.33 36.19 -4.64
C VAL A 298 15.95 35.17 -3.68
N ALA A 299 16.67 34.18 -4.20
CA ALA A 299 17.37 33.18 -3.39
C ALA A 299 18.58 33.75 -2.63
N SER A 300 19.18 34.86 -3.08
CA SER A 300 20.25 35.54 -2.35
C SER A 300 19.75 36.33 -1.14
N LEU A 301 18.44 36.64 -1.08
CA LEU A 301 17.78 37.23 0.10
C LEU A 301 17.63 36.17 1.20
N TYR A 302 18.73 35.92 1.90
CA TYR A 302 18.81 34.91 2.94
C TYR A 302 18.17 35.41 4.25
N ASP A 303 16.97 34.92 4.57
CA ASP A 303 16.21 35.30 5.76
C ASP A 303 15.65 34.06 6.50
N PRO A 304 16.48 33.36 7.29
CA PRO A 304 16.09 32.09 7.90
C PRO A 304 14.99 32.27 8.96
N ASN A 305 15.01 33.34 9.75
CA ASN A 305 14.01 33.63 10.78
C ASN A 305 12.83 34.48 10.26
N GLY A 306 12.91 35.00 9.04
CA GLY A 306 11.76 35.63 8.40
C GLY A 306 11.50 37.08 8.83
N TRP A 307 12.49 37.82 9.33
CA TRP A 307 12.27 39.19 9.81
C TRP A 307 11.87 40.17 8.70
N VAL A 308 12.28 39.88 7.45
CA VAL A 308 11.92 40.65 6.25
C VAL A 308 10.94 39.89 5.36
N THR A 309 10.20 38.93 5.94
CA THR A 309 9.19 38.12 5.25
C THR A 309 8.21 38.95 4.40
N PRO A 310 7.68 40.12 4.85
CA PRO A 310 6.79 40.95 4.04
C PRO A 310 7.37 41.35 2.68
N VAL A 311 8.67 41.65 2.63
CA VAL A 311 9.37 42.03 1.38
C VAL A 311 9.62 40.80 0.51
N ILE A 312 10.14 39.73 1.11
CA ILE A 312 10.40 38.47 0.40
C ILE A 312 9.09 37.87 -0.16
N PHE A 313 7.97 38.07 0.52
CA PHE A 313 6.68 37.57 0.07
C PHE A 313 6.25 38.19 -1.27
N ARG A 314 6.48 39.50 -1.50
CA ARG A 314 6.25 40.14 -2.80
C ARG A 314 7.07 39.49 -3.91
N ALA A 315 8.34 39.19 -3.63
CA ALA A 315 9.19 38.49 -4.57
C ALA A 315 8.70 37.04 -4.85
N LYS A 316 8.18 36.34 -3.83
CA LYS A 316 7.56 35.01 -4.01
C LYS A 316 6.29 35.05 -4.86
N LEU A 317 5.48 36.12 -4.76
CA LEU A 317 4.31 36.32 -5.61
C LEU A 317 4.71 36.48 -7.08
N LEU A 318 5.73 37.30 -7.35
CA LEU A 318 6.27 37.45 -8.69
C LEU A 318 6.82 36.12 -9.24
N LEU A 319 7.52 35.34 -8.42
CA LEU A 319 7.95 33.99 -8.80
C LEU A 319 6.77 33.10 -9.17
N GLN A 320 5.70 33.09 -8.36
CA GLN A 320 4.48 32.33 -8.68
C GLN A 320 3.89 32.75 -10.04
N LYS A 321 3.84 34.06 -10.33
CA LYS A 321 3.39 34.60 -11.62
C LYS A 321 4.24 34.09 -12.79
N LEU A 322 5.57 34.07 -12.65
CA LEU A 322 6.48 33.51 -13.66
C LEU A 322 6.20 32.03 -13.94
N TRP A 323 5.88 31.23 -12.91
CA TRP A 323 5.51 29.81 -13.09
C TRP A 323 4.18 29.64 -13.82
N LEU A 324 3.21 30.53 -13.59
CA LEU A 324 1.92 30.51 -14.26
C LEU A 324 2.01 30.90 -15.74
N LEU A 325 2.94 31.80 -16.07
CA LEU A 325 3.26 32.18 -17.45
C LEU A 325 4.00 31.08 -18.22
N LYS A 326 4.46 30.01 -17.55
CA LYS A 326 5.18 28.86 -18.15
C LYS A 326 6.43 29.25 -18.95
N LEU A 327 7.12 30.33 -18.54
CA LEU A 327 8.36 30.77 -19.16
C LEU A 327 9.50 29.75 -18.94
N GLU A 328 10.35 29.59 -19.95
CA GLU A 328 11.61 28.87 -19.87
C GLU A 328 12.65 29.63 -19.01
N TRP A 329 13.74 28.97 -18.63
CA TRP A 329 14.68 29.51 -17.63
C TRP A 329 15.35 30.83 -18.03
N ASP A 330 15.78 30.90 -19.29
CA ASP A 330 16.59 31.98 -19.85
C ASP A 330 15.79 32.82 -20.88
N GLU A 331 14.47 32.61 -20.93
CA GLU A 331 13.54 33.38 -21.75
C GLU A 331 13.34 34.80 -21.19
N HIS A 332 13.14 35.76 -22.09
CA HIS A 332 12.87 37.15 -21.72
C HIS A 332 11.48 37.27 -21.08
N THR A 333 11.40 37.99 -19.97
CA THR A 333 10.13 38.15 -19.25
C THR A 333 9.23 39.21 -19.92
N PRO A 334 7.89 39.10 -19.83
CA PRO A 334 6.98 40.14 -20.33
C PRO A 334 7.20 41.51 -19.67
N VAL A 335 6.85 42.59 -20.35
CA VAL A 335 7.08 43.98 -19.89
C VAL A 335 6.43 44.25 -18.53
N GLU A 336 5.26 43.67 -18.26
CA GLU A 336 4.57 43.82 -16.98
C GLU A 336 5.37 43.19 -15.83
N VAL A 337 5.99 42.03 -16.10
CA VAL A 337 6.84 41.33 -15.13
C VAL A 337 8.15 42.08 -14.92
N GLN A 338 8.74 42.63 -15.98
CA GLN A 338 9.95 43.45 -15.88
C GLN A 338 9.71 44.70 -15.03
N THR A 339 8.59 45.39 -15.26
CA THR A 339 8.22 46.59 -14.51
C THR A 339 8.02 46.27 -13.02
N GLU A 340 7.33 45.17 -12.72
CA GLU A 340 7.13 44.71 -11.35
C GLU A 340 8.44 44.28 -10.66
N TRP A 341 9.32 43.57 -11.39
CA TRP A 341 10.64 43.19 -10.92
C TRP A 341 11.54 44.39 -10.64
N ASN A 342 11.58 45.36 -11.55
CA ASN A 342 12.39 46.57 -11.39
C ASN A 342 11.98 47.37 -10.15
N ARG A 343 10.67 47.43 -9.86
CA ARG A 343 10.17 48.06 -8.64
C ARG A 343 10.63 47.31 -7.38
N ILE A 344 10.58 45.98 -7.38
CA ILE A 344 11.06 45.17 -6.25
C ILE A 344 12.58 45.32 -6.11
N SER A 345 13.33 45.19 -7.20
CA SER A 345 14.79 45.21 -7.18
C SER A 345 15.35 46.57 -6.74
N GLN A 346 14.74 47.68 -7.13
CA GLN A 346 15.15 49.01 -6.66
C GLN A 346 14.87 49.25 -5.16
N ASP A 347 13.86 48.58 -4.62
CA ASP A 347 13.46 48.68 -3.21
C ASP A 347 14.31 47.77 -2.29
N LEU A 348 14.79 46.62 -2.80
CA LEU A 348 15.58 45.67 -2.00
C LEU A 348 16.77 46.28 -1.25
N PRO A 349 17.63 47.14 -1.84
CA PRO A 349 18.80 47.71 -1.14
C PRO A 349 18.45 48.44 0.16
N GLN A 350 17.22 48.95 0.30
CA GLN A 350 16.74 49.62 1.51
C GLN A 350 16.76 48.72 2.75
N LEU A 351 16.68 47.39 2.58
CA LEU A 351 16.83 46.44 3.69
C LEU A 351 18.20 46.50 4.36
N SER A 352 19.21 47.12 3.74
CA SER A 352 20.53 47.29 4.36
C SER A 352 20.57 48.37 5.44
N THR A 353 19.54 49.22 5.49
CA THR A 353 19.37 50.24 6.55
C THR A 353 18.75 49.67 7.82
N PHE A 354 18.13 48.49 7.72
CA PHE A 354 17.47 47.83 8.84
C PHE A 354 18.46 47.43 9.94
N ARG A 355 18.07 47.62 11.20
CA ARG A 355 18.81 47.19 12.39
C ARG A 355 17.85 46.47 13.32
N LEU A 356 18.15 45.20 13.63
CA LEU A 356 17.41 44.41 14.61
C LEU A 356 18.28 44.15 15.82
N PRO A 357 17.87 44.53 17.03
CA PRO A 357 18.55 44.10 18.24
C PRO A 357 18.65 42.57 18.28
N ARG A 358 19.88 42.05 18.42
CA ARG A 358 20.10 40.60 18.51
C ARG A 358 19.43 40.07 19.78
N LEU A 359 19.71 40.70 20.92
CA LEU A 359 19.23 40.28 22.25
C LEU A 359 17.71 40.46 22.40
N ILE A 360 17.00 39.41 22.83
CA ILE A 360 15.55 39.42 23.09
C ILE A 360 15.15 39.03 24.52
N CYS A 361 16.13 38.78 25.40
CA CYS A 361 15.92 38.39 26.79
C CYS A 361 16.84 39.21 27.69
N THR A 362 16.46 40.46 27.93
CA THR A 362 17.36 41.43 28.58
C THR A 362 17.60 41.11 30.05
N ASN A 363 16.62 40.53 30.76
CA ASN A 363 16.77 40.20 32.18
C ASN A 363 16.13 38.85 32.56
N LYS A 364 16.80 37.74 32.20
CA LYS A 364 16.27 36.37 32.33
C LYS A 364 15.80 35.95 33.72
N LEU A 365 16.39 36.48 34.79
CA LEU A 365 16.12 36.07 36.17
C LEU A 365 14.91 36.79 36.79
N LYS A 366 14.56 37.94 36.21
CA LYS A 366 13.69 38.94 36.85
C LYS A 366 12.47 39.29 35.98
N SER A 367 12.55 39.01 34.69
CA SER A 367 11.45 39.21 33.76
C SER A 367 10.53 38.01 33.67
N THR A 368 9.26 38.28 33.36
CA THR A 368 8.29 37.26 32.94
C THR A 368 8.10 37.29 31.43
N TYR A 369 8.07 36.11 30.82
CA TYR A 369 8.00 35.97 29.36
C TYR A 369 6.68 35.34 28.92
N THR A 370 6.04 35.93 27.92
CA THR A 370 4.89 35.35 27.21
C THR A 370 5.14 35.33 25.70
N LEU A 371 4.69 34.28 25.03
CA LEU A 371 4.79 34.17 23.57
C LEU A 371 3.46 34.56 22.92
N HIS A 372 3.52 35.49 21.98
CA HIS A 372 2.37 36.00 21.25
C HIS A 372 2.51 35.66 19.77
N GLY A 373 1.64 34.77 19.30
CA GLY A 373 1.59 34.31 17.92
C GLY A 373 0.44 34.91 17.16
N PHE A 374 0.66 35.38 15.93
CA PHE A 374 -0.38 35.95 15.07
C PHE A 374 -0.47 35.16 13.77
N ALA A 375 -1.69 34.90 13.33
CA ALA A 375 -1.99 34.20 12.09
C ALA A 375 -2.91 35.07 11.22
N ASP A 376 -2.62 35.11 9.93
CA ASP A 376 -3.43 35.82 8.94
C ASP A 376 -3.39 35.17 7.57
N ALA A 377 -4.43 35.39 6.76
CA ALA A 377 -4.47 34.99 5.37
C ALA A 377 -5.18 36.00 4.47
N SER A 378 -4.64 36.15 3.25
CA SER A 378 -5.19 36.92 2.16
C SER A 378 -5.38 36.03 0.92
N GLU A 379 -5.93 36.60 -0.16
CA GLU A 379 -5.99 35.92 -1.47
C GLU A 379 -4.60 35.60 -2.03
N ALA A 380 -3.58 36.37 -1.65
CA ALA A 380 -2.21 36.19 -2.10
C ALA A 380 -1.50 35.04 -1.37
N GLY A 381 -1.85 34.80 -0.10
CA GLY A 381 -1.26 33.73 0.71
C GLY A 381 -1.53 33.92 2.19
N PHE A 382 -0.86 33.13 3.02
CA PHE A 382 -1.06 33.14 4.46
C PHE A 382 0.26 33.16 5.21
N ALA A 383 0.25 33.75 6.40
CA ALA A 383 1.44 33.97 7.20
C ALA A 383 1.19 33.74 8.69
N ALA A 384 2.29 33.53 9.41
CA ALA A 384 2.31 33.50 10.85
C ALA A 384 3.56 34.22 11.37
N VAL A 385 3.41 34.96 12.47
CA VAL A 385 4.49 35.71 13.12
C VAL A 385 4.41 35.52 14.63
N ILE A 386 5.57 35.45 15.29
CA ILE A 386 5.66 35.28 16.74
C ILE A 386 6.51 36.38 17.35
N TYR A 387 5.99 36.94 18.43
CA TYR A 387 6.66 37.91 19.29
C TYR A 387 6.91 37.31 20.68
N LEU A 388 8.03 37.70 21.27
CA LEU A 388 8.33 37.49 22.67
C LEU A 388 7.99 38.78 23.41
N HIS A 389 7.10 38.68 24.38
CA HIS A 389 6.72 39.77 25.27
C HIS A 389 7.43 39.56 26.61
N GLU A 390 8.28 40.50 26.98
CA GLU A 390 9.04 40.56 28.23
C GLU A 390 8.44 41.63 29.13
N LEU A 391 8.03 41.25 30.34
CA LEU A 391 7.63 42.17 31.41
C LEU A 391 8.67 42.12 32.52
N ASP A 392 9.39 43.21 32.73
CA ASP A 392 10.46 43.30 33.73
C ASP A 392 9.93 43.62 35.16
N GLU A 393 10.84 43.64 36.14
CA GLU A 393 10.55 44.01 37.54
C GLU A 393 10.03 45.44 37.70
N HIS A 394 10.38 46.35 36.79
CA HIS A 394 9.97 47.74 36.78
C HIS A 394 8.64 47.97 36.05
N ARG A 395 7.97 46.89 35.63
CA ARG A 395 6.75 46.88 34.82
C ARG A 395 6.90 47.51 33.44
N CYS A 396 8.12 47.61 32.93
CA CYS A 396 8.37 47.97 31.54
C CYS A 396 8.14 46.75 30.64
N VAL A 397 7.48 46.99 29.49
CA VAL A 397 7.16 45.96 28.52
C VAL A 397 8.02 46.10 27.29
N ASN A 398 8.77 45.05 26.97
CA ASN A 398 9.50 44.92 25.71
C ASN A 398 8.86 43.85 24.82
N VAL A 399 8.76 44.14 23.53
CA VAL A 399 8.18 43.22 22.54
C VAL A 399 9.19 43.00 21.44
N TYR A 400 9.58 41.75 21.22
CA TYR A 400 10.61 41.37 20.27
C TYR A 400 10.04 40.47 19.17
N LEU A 401 10.24 40.84 17.90
CA LEU A 401 9.97 39.96 16.78
C LEU A 401 10.93 38.75 16.80
N VAL A 402 10.39 37.54 16.95
CA VAL A 402 11.17 36.31 17.08
C VAL A 402 11.35 35.64 15.71
N ILE A 403 10.23 35.31 15.07
CA ILE A 403 10.21 34.57 13.81
C ILE A 403 8.93 34.89 13.02
N ALA A 404 9.02 34.90 11.69
CA ALA A 404 7.85 34.89 10.83
C ALA A 404 8.02 33.91 9.66
N LYS A 405 6.90 33.40 9.14
CA LYS A 405 6.87 32.60 7.90
C LYS A 405 5.62 32.92 7.10
N SER A 406 5.78 32.95 5.78
CA SER A 406 4.68 33.10 4.82
C SER A 406 4.68 31.97 3.78
N ARG A 407 3.48 31.66 3.28
CA ARG A 407 3.24 30.74 2.17
C ARG A 407 2.31 31.39 1.15
N VAL A 408 2.67 31.29 -0.13
CA VAL A 408 1.83 31.80 -1.22
C VAL A 408 0.60 30.89 -1.39
N ALA A 409 -0.53 31.49 -1.75
CA ALA A 409 -1.79 30.78 -1.95
C ALA A 409 -1.66 29.67 -3.02
N PRO A 410 -2.21 28.46 -2.79
CA PRO A 410 -2.16 27.37 -3.77
C PRO A 410 -3.01 27.68 -5.02
N VAL A 411 -2.40 27.63 -6.22
CA VAL A 411 -3.12 27.94 -7.47
C VAL A 411 -3.98 26.76 -7.97
N LYS A 412 -3.48 25.53 -7.88
CA LYS A 412 -4.16 24.33 -8.44
C LYS A 412 -5.42 23.93 -7.66
N ASN A 413 -5.39 24.07 -6.33
CA ASN A 413 -6.50 23.75 -5.43
C ASN A 413 -6.84 25.00 -4.62
N ARG A 414 -7.55 25.94 -5.24
CA ARG A 414 -7.89 27.22 -4.58
C ARG A 414 -8.67 26.94 -3.30
N LEU A 415 -8.07 27.33 -2.18
CA LEU A 415 -8.70 27.28 -0.87
C LEU A 415 -9.54 28.54 -0.69
N THR A 416 -10.67 28.42 0.01
CA THR A 416 -11.43 29.58 0.45
C THR A 416 -10.62 30.36 1.49
N ILE A 417 -10.89 31.67 1.64
CA ILE A 417 -10.22 32.52 2.64
C ILE A 417 -10.25 31.89 4.05
N PRO A 418 -11.40 31.41 4.59
CA PRO A 418 -11.42 30.75 5.90
C PRO A 418 -10.50 29.53 5.99
N LYS A 419 -10.41 28.72 4.93
CA LYS A 419 -9.50 27.56 4.89
C LYS A 419 -8.02 27.97 4.86
N MET A 420 -7.70 29.13 4.28
CA MET A 420 -6.36 29.71 4.31
C MET A 420 -6.04 30.29 5.68
N GLU A 421 -6.98 31.00 6.32
CA GLU A 421 -6.84 31.49 7.71
C GLU A 421 -6.61 30.31 8.68
N LEU A 422 -7.38 29.21 8.54
CA LEU A 422 -7.15 27.99 9.34
C LEU A 422 -5.78 27.35 9.04
N SER A 423 -5.28 27.48 7.81
CA SER A 423 -3.95 27.02 7.45
C SER A 423 -2.85 27.94 8.03
N ALA A 424 -3.11 29.24 8.15
CA ALA A 424 -2.28 30.20 8.88
C ALA A 424 -2.19 29.84 10.36
N ALA A 425 -3.34 29.57 11.00
CA ALA A 425 -3.41 29.12 12.39
C ALA A 425 -2.63 27.81 12.64
N SER A 426 -2.70 26.87 11.69
CA SER A 426 -1.93 25.63 11.74
C SER A 426 -0.42 25.85 11.53
N LEU A 427 -0.03 26.81 10.70
CA LEU A 427 1.37 27.23 10.54
C LEU A 427 1.87 27.88 11.82
N LEU A 428 1.09 28.79 12.42
CA LEU A 428 1.42 29.45 13.67
C LEU A 428 1.65 28.44 14.80
N THR A 429 0.77 27.45 14.93
CA THR A 429 0.90 26.39 15.94
C THR A 429 2.24 25.65 15.82
N GLN A 430 2.65 25.31 14.59
CA GLN A 430 3.93 24.64 14.35
C GLN A 430 5.13 25.52 14.71
N LEU A 431 5.06 26.83 14.39
CA LEU A 431 6.09 27.77 14.78
C LEU A 431 6.14 27.96 16.30
N MET A 432 4.98 28.01 16.96
CA MET A 432 4.89 28.16 18.41
C MET A 432 5.53 26.97 19.13
N ILE A 433 5.32 25.75 18.63
CA ILE A 433 5.99 24.55 19.15
C ILE A 433 7.49 24.69 19.04
N ARG A 434 7.98 25.03 17.85
CA ARG A 434 9.41 25.14 17.56
C ARG A 434 10.09 26.20 18.43
N VAL A 435 9.54 27.43 18.43
CA VAL A 435 10.06 28.56 19.21
C VAL A 435 10.02 28.26 20.69
N SER A 436 8.90 27.77 21.21
CA SER A 436 8.79 27.44 22.64
C SER A 436 9.79 26.37 23.03
N THR A 437 9.91 25.29 22.26
CA THR A 437 10.86 24.20 22.57
C THR A 437 12.29 24.72 22.67
N GLN A 438 12.68 25.62 21.76
CA GLN A 438 14.01 26.19 21.74
C GLN A 438 14.24 27.19 22.89
N LEU A 439 13.30 28.10 23.13
CA LEU A 439 13.43 29.13 24.16
C LEU A 439 13.27 28.60 25.58
N LEU A 440 12.53 27.51 25.80
CA LEU A 440 12.38 26.87 27.13
C LEU A 440 13.71 26.40 27.72
N SER A 441 14.74 26.19 26.89
CA SER A 441 16.08 25.86 27.38
C SER A 441 16.85 27.05 27.95
N HIS A 442 16.35 28.29 27.76
CA HIS A 442 17.01 29.53 28.12
C HIS A 442 16.18 30.44 29.04
N ILE A 443 14.84 30.40 28.92
CA ILE A 443 13.91 31.25 29.66
C ILE A 443 12.65 30.49 30.08
N THR A 444 11.99 30.95 31.14
CA THR A 444 10.69 30.41 31.58
C THR A 444 9.56 31.16 30.90
N ILE A 445 8.79 30.46 30.06
CA ILE A 445 7.62 31.02 29.36
C ILE A 445 6.37 30.74 30.19
N LYS A 446 5.69 31.80 30.64
CA LYS A 446 4.49 31.71 31.48
C LYS A 446 3.24 31.31 30.70
N GLN A 447 3.09 31.84 29.48
CA GLN A 447 1.89 31.63 28.67
C GLN A 447 2.18 31.72 27.16
N HIS A 448 1.42 30.96 26.38
CA HIS A 448 1.36 31.03 24.93
C HIS A 448 -0.01 31.54 24.50
N ILE A 449 -0.02 32.68 23.80
CA ILE A 449 -1.23 33.33 23.32
C ILE A 449 -1.17 33.38 21.79
N CYS A 450 -2.19 32.84 21.13
CA CYS A 450 -2.35 32.86 19.68
C CYS A 450 -3.50 33.81 19.30
N TRP A 451 -3.31 34.57 18.24
CA TRP A 451 -4.22 35.61 17.78
C TRP A 451 -4.61 35.36 16.32
N SER A 452 -5.89 35.54 16.01
CA SER A 452 -6.42 35.54 14.64
C SER A 452 -7.56 36.54 14.55
N ASP A 453 -7.69 37.22 13.42
CA ASP A 453 -8.81 38.08 13.09
C ASP A 453 -10.04 37.31 12.56
N SER A 454 -9.84 36.06 12.16
CA SER A 454 -10.91 35.19 11.69
C SER A 454 -11.74 34.62 12.84
N THR A 455 -12.92 35.19 13.03
CA THR A 455 -13.94 34.64 13.94
C THR A 455 -14.41 33.25 13.53
N ILE A 456 -14.36 32.92 12.22
CA ILE A 456 -14.68 31.58 11.70
C ILE A 456 -13.65 30.55 12.18
N VAL A 457 -12.35 30.88 12.11
CA VAL A 457 -11.29 30.00 12.61
C VAL A 457 -11.43 29.79 14.11
N LEU A 458 -11.66 30.85 14.89
CA LEU A 458 -11.86 30.74 16.33
C LEU A 458 -13.09 29.87 16.67
N ALA A 459 -14.18 30.00 15.91
CA ALA A 459 -15.35 29.14 16.06
C ALA A 459 -15.07 27.68 15.69
N TRP A 460 -14.27 27.41 14.65
CA TRP A 460 -13.82 26.05 14.31
C TRP A 460 -12.95 25.43 15.40
N LEU A 461 -12.05 26.19 16.00
CA LEU A 461 -11.20 25.70 17.11
C LEU A 461 -12.01 25.31 18.34
N ASN A 462 -13.14 26.00 18.58
CA ASN A 462 -14.10 25.68 19.63
C ASN A 462 -15.12 24.59 19.23
N THR A 463 -15.07 24.07 17.99
CA THR A 463 -15.97 23.03 17.50
C THR A 463 -15.29 21.66 17.52
N PRO A 464 -15.92 20.60 18.08
CA PRO A 464 -15.33 19.27 18.07
C PRO A 464 -15.01 18.78 16.63
N PRO A 465 -13.77 18.29 16.35
CA PRO A 465 -13.34 17.95 14.99
C PRO A 465 -14.27 16.99 14.23
N HIS A 466 -14.92 16.06 14.93
CA HIS A 466 -15.82 15.09 14.31
C HIS A 466 -17.06 15.73 13.64
N ARG A 467 -17.48 16.93 14.07
CA ARG A 467 -18.59 17.70 13.49
C ARG A 467 -18.19 18.48 12.23
N LEU A 468 -16.90 18.70 12.03
CA LEU A 468 -16.36 19.45 10.90
C LEU A 468 -16.11 18.52 9.70
N GLN A 469 -16.10 19.08 8.51
CA GLN A 469 -15.65 18.43 7.28
C GLN A 469 -14.15 18.08 7.37
N VAL A 470 -13.68 17.16 6.51
CA VAL A 470 -12.37 16.51 6.66
C VAL A 470 -11.20 17.50 6.70
N PHE A 471 -11.24 18.57 5.89
CA PHE A 471 -10.16 19.55 5.82
C PHE A 471 -10.00 20.34 7.12
N GLU A 472 -11.12 20.85 7.63
CA GLU A 472 -11.23 21.63 8.85
C GLU A 472 -10.94 20.74 10.07
N ALA A 473 -11.56 19.55 10.12
CA ALA A 473 -11.37 18.57 11.19
C ALA A 473 -9.90 18.20 11.39
N ASN A 474 -9.17 17.89 10.31
CA ASN A 474 -7.76 17.49 10.40
C ASN A 474 -6.86 18.64 10.90
N ARG A 475 -7.14 19.88 10.50
CA ARG A 475 -6.36 21.06 10.93
C ARG A 475 -6.70 21.47 12.36
N VAL A 476 -7.98 21.49 12.72
CA VAL A 476 -8.41 21.75 14.10
C VAL A 476 -7.80 20.70 15.02
N ALA A 477 -7.88 19.42 14.67
CA ALA A 477 -7.23 18.36 15.45
C ALA A 477 -5.73 18.61 15.60
N LYS A 478 -5.02 18.99 14.53
CA LYS A 478 -3.58 19.31 14.61
C LYS A 478 -3.29 20.53 15.50
N ILE A 479 -4.17 21.52 15.52
CA ILE A 479 -4.01 22.74 16.35
C ILE A 479 -4.31 22.42 17.82
N THR A 480 -5.34 21.63 18.09
CA THR A 480 -5.77 21.29 19.45
C THR A 480 -4.98 20.14 20.08
N SER A 481 -4.39 19.24 19.28
CA SER A 481 -3.48 18.17 19.75
C SER A 481 -2.04 18.64 19.96
N ASN A 482 -1.82 19.94 20.18
CA ASN A 482 -0.51 20.52 20.38
C ASN A 482 0.04 20.15 21.78
N PRO A 483 1.32 19.74 21.92
CA PRO A 483 1.95 19.54 23.23
C PRO A 483 1.98 20.80 24.12
N ILE A 484 1.86 21.99 23.54
CA ILE A 484 1.83 23.26 24.28
C ILE A 484 0.40 23.80 24.33
N THR A 485 -0.06 24.11 25.54
CA THR A 485 -1.37 24.74 25.76
C THR A 485 -1.33 26.20 25.32
N SER A 486 -1.94 26.51 24.17
CA SER A 486 -2.04 27.88 23.66
C SER A 486 -3.47 28.41 23.79
N THR A 487 -3.62 29.64 24.29
CA THR A 487 -4.91 30.33 24.36
C THR A 487 -5.16 31.10 23.06
N TRP A 488 -6.27 30.81 22.37
CA TRP A 488 -6.64 31.54 21.15
C TRP A 488 -7.52 32.74 21.47
N LYS A 489 -7.15 33.90 20.94
CA LYS A 489 -7.85 35.18 21.10
C LYS A 489 -8.10 35.84 19.73
N HIS A 490 -9.03 36.78 19.72
CA HIS A 490 -9.33 37.58 18.52
C HIS A 490 -8.47 38.86 18.49
N VAL A 491 -8.00 39.25 17.31
CA VAL A 491 -7.35 40.55 17.06
C VAL A 491 -8.00 41.19 15.82
N PRO A 492 -8.35 42.49 15.82
CA PRO A 492 -8.81 43.17 14.62
C PRO A 492 -7.75 43.13 13.50
N THR A 493 -8.16 43.00 12.24
CA THR A 493 -7.25 42.90 11.08
C THR A 493 -6.24 44.05 11.01
N ASN A 494 -6.65 45.30 11.29
CA ASN A 494 -5.76 46.47 11.29
C ASN A 494 -4.72 46.48 12.41
N LEU A 495 -4.90 45.63 13.44
CA LEU A 495 -3.97 45.44 14.55
C LEU A 495 -3.22 44.10 14.45
N ASN A 496 -3.44 43.33 13.37
CA ASN A 496 -2.83 42.02 13.17
C ASN A 496 -1.51 42.13 12.39
N PRO A 497 -0.34 41.98 13.03
CA PRO A 497 0.95 42.08 12.33
C PRO A 497 1.19 40.99 11.28
N ALA A 498 0.46 39.86 11.35
CA ALA A 498 0.59 38.81 10.33
C ALA A 498 0.08 39.26 8.94
N ASP A 499 -0.79 40.27 8.87
CA ASP A 499 -1.32 40.83 7.63
C ASP A 499 -0.20 41.41 6.74
N CYS A 500 0.80 42.05 7.36
CA CYS A 500 1.99 42.55 6.67
C CYS A 500 2.70 41.45 5.87
N ALA A 501 2.75 40.22 6.42
CA ALA A 501 3.44 39.09 5.81
C ALA A 501 2.55 38.23 4.89
N SER A 502 1.23 38.31 5.01
CA SER A 502 0.26 37.59 4.16
C SER A 502 -0.04 38.33 2.86
N ARG A 503 0.13 39.66 2.83
CA ARG A 503 -0.05 40.53 1.66
C ARG A 503 1.25 41.02 1.06
N GLY A 504 2.27 41.21 1.90
CA GLY A 504 3.59 41.72 1.52
C GLY A 504 3.68 43.24 1.57
N MET A 505 4.90 43.76 1.64
CA MET A 505 5.21 45.19 1.83
C MET A 505 6.51 45.58 1.13
N SER A 506 6.70 46.86 0.77
CA SER A 506 8.02 47.37 0.35
C SER A 506 9.02 47.40 1.49
N ALA A 507 10.31 47.32 1.16
CA ALA A 507 11.40 47.45 2.13
C ALA A 507 11.40 48.82 2.78
N GLN A 508 11.14 49.88 2.00
CA GLN A 508 11.00 51.24 2.53
C GLN A 508 9.83 51.37 3.53
N SER A 509 8.68 50.76 3.26
CA SER A 509 7.55 50.83 4.20
C SER A 509 7.78 49.94 5.42
N LEU A 510 8.46 48.80 5.25
CA LEU A 510 8.75 47.87 6.34
C LEU A 510 9.67 48.48 7.40
N SER A 511 10.68 49.25 7.01
CA SER A 511 11.70 49.78 7.94
C SER A 511 11.10 50.64 9.06
N ALA A 512 10.04 51.39 8.79
CA ALA A 512 9.36 52.26 9.75
C ALA A 512 7.99 51.71 10.24
N HIS A 513 7.72 50.41 10.03
CA HIS A 513 6.40 49.86 10.33
C HIS A 513 6.27 49.34 11.78
N ASP A 514 5.80 50.21 12.68
CA ASP A 514 5.70 49.90 14.12
C ASP A 514 4.95 48.61 14.43
N LEU A 515 3.82 48.36 13.74
CA LEU A 515 3.03 47.14 13.95
C LEU A 515 3.84 45.86 13.67
N TRP A 516 4.76 45.88 12.69
CA TRP A 516 5.53 44.69 12.34
C TRP A 516 6.68 44.43 13.32
N TRP A 517 7.37 45.48 13.76
CA TRP A 517 8.53 45.32 14.64
C TRP A 517 8.15 45.13 16.10
N SER A 518 7.17 45.89 16.56
CA SER A 518 6.77 45.92 17.97
C SER A 518 5.33 46.48 18.08
N PRO A 519 4.29 45.63 17.92
CA PRO A 519 2.89 46.05 18.07
C PRO A 519 2.68 46.87 19.35
N SER A 520 2.36 48.15 19.22
CA SER A 520 2.30 49.09 20.36
C SER A 520 1.26 48.68 21.39
N TRP A 521 0.10 48.20 20.94
CA TRP A 521 -0.97 47.73 21.81
C TRP A 521 -0.59 46.51 22.66
N LEU A 522 0.44 45.73 22.30
CA LEU A 522 0.95 44.65 23.16
C LEU A 522 1.76 45.17 24.35
N LYS A 523 2.23 46.43 24.30
CA LYS A 523 2.90 47.09 25.42
C LYS A 523 1.93 47.57 26.49
N GLU A 524 0.67 47.74 26.11
CA GLU A 524 -0.40 48.15 27.01
C GLU A 524 -0.82 47.00 27.94
N PRO A 525 -1.44 47.28 29.11
CA PRO A 525 -1.90 46.26 30.04
C PRO A 525 -2.85 45.23 29.40
N PRO A 526 -2.84 43.95 29.82
CA PRO A 526 -3.67 42.90 29.22
C PRO A 526 -5.18 43.16 29.15
N ASP A 527 -5.70 44.03 30.01
CA ASP A 527 -7.12 44.40 30.06
C ASP A 527 -7.56 45.32 28.90
N THR A 528 -6.61 46.03 28.29
CA THR A 528 -6.85 46.91 27.12
C THR A 528 -6.65 46.19 25.80
N TRP A 529 -6.15 44.95 25.81
CA TRP A 529 -5.97 44.15 24.61
C TRP A 529 -7.32 43.85 23.93
N PRO A 530 -7.32 43.56 22.62
CA PRO A 530 -8.55 43.30 21.89
C PRO A 530 -9.38 42.17 22.51
N LYS A 531 -10.67 42.44 22.73
CA LYS A 531 -11.62 41.51 23.34
C LYS A 531 -12.24 40.59 22.29
N MET A 532 -12.66 39.41 22.74
CA MET A 532 -13.28 38.42 21.87
C MET A 532 -14.68 38.89 21.46
N PRO A 533 -15.03 38.89 20.16
CA PRO A 533 -16.40 39.17 19.73
C PRO A 533 -17.35 38.07 20.21
N PRO A 534 -18.66 38.35 20.32
CA PRO A 534 -19.66 37.36 20.72
C PRO A 534 -19.60 36.13 19.82
N ALA A 535 -19.81 34.95 20.40
CA ALA A 535 -19.67 33.68 19.70
C ALA A 535 -20.63 33.58 18.50
N LEU A 536 -20.09 33.23 17.32
CA LEU A 536 -20.89 32.91 16.15
C LEU A 536 -21.85 31.76 16.46
N GLY A 537 -23.14 31.94 16.17
CA GLY A 537 -24.16 30.91 16.33
C GLY A 537 -23.83 29.64 15.52
N HIS A 538 -24.05 28.46 16.11
CA HIS A 538 -23.67 27.16 15.54
C HIS A 538 -24.33 26.84 14.18
N HIS A 539 -25.34 27.61 13.75
CA HIS A 539 -26.07 27.39 12.50
C HIS A 539 -25.46 28.09 11.28
N ALA A 540 -24.47 28.99 11.46
CA ALA A 540 -23.86 29.77 10.38
C ALA A 540 -22.40 29.39 10.07
N LEU A 541 -21.82 28.39 10.76
CA LEU A 541 -20.40 28.06 10.63
C LEU A 541 -20.16 27.20 9.36
N PRO A 542 -19.39 27.68 8.37
CA PRO A 542 -19.06 26.91 7.17
C PRO A 542 -18.27 25.65 7.53
N GLY A 543 -18.31 24.62 6.69
CA GLY A 543 -17.54 23.39 6.93
C GLY A 543 -18.07 22.50 8.07
N LEU A 544 -19.27 22.77 8.61
CA LEU A 544 -20.00 21.79 9.40
C LEU A 544 -20.51 20.65 8.52
N LYS A 545 -20.47 19.42 9.04
CA LYS A 545 -21.15 18.30 8.39
C LYS A 545 -22.66 18.55 8.41
N PRO A 546 -23.37 18.41 7.28
CA PRO A 546 -24.81 18.64 7.25
C PRO A 546 -25.50 17.71 8.25
N LYS A 547 -26.26 18.29 9.18
CA LYS A 547 -27.23 17.53 9.99
C LYS A 547 -28.28 16.99 9.03
N LYS A 548 -28.22 15.70 8.71
CA LYS A 548 -29.29 15.02 7.98
C LYS A 548 -30.49 14.91 8.93
N VAL A 549 -31.48 15.79 8.77
CA VAL A 549 -32.79 15.65 9.42
C VAL A 549 -33.66 14.84 8.46
N PRO A 550 -34.00 13.57 8.75
CA PRO A 550 -34.89 12.81 7.88
C PRO A 550 -36.33 13.31 8.07
N ALA A 551 -36.87 14.00 7.07
CA ALA A 551 -38.30 14.22 6.94
C ALA A 551 -38.90 13.03 6.17
N HIS A 552 -39.88 12.33 6.75
CA HIS A 552 -40.57 11.21 6.13
C HIS A 552 -41.93 11.67 5.58
N ILE A 553 -42.14 11.56 4.26
CA ILE A 553 -43.46 11.57 3.63
C ILE A 553 -43.93 10.11 3.61
N ALA A 554 -45.09 9.83 4.21
CA ALA A 554 -45.68 8.50 4.20
C ALA A 554 -46.39 8.27 2.86
N VAL A 555 -45.84 7.39 2.02
CA VAL A 555 -46.55 6.81 0.87
C VAL A 555 -47.14 5.47 1.32
N PRO A 556 -48.42 5.15 1.04
CA PRO A 556 -49.07 3.94 1.57
C PRO A 556 -48.57 2.63 0.94
N ASP A 557 -47.94 2.70 -0.24
CA ASP A 557 -47.45 1.51 -0.94
C ASP A 557 -46.01 1.19 -0.55
N LEU A 558 -45.81 -0.03 -0.03
CA LEU A 558 -44.48 -0.57 0.24
C LEU A 558 -43.81 -0.89 -1.10
N ASP A 559 -43.00 0.05 -1.59
CA ASP A 559 -42.28 -0.09 -2.85
C ASP A 559 -41.45 -1.39 -2.87
N LEU A 560 -41.88 -2.36 -3.68
CA LEU A 560 -41.14 -3.61 -3.96
C LEU A 560 -39.76 -3.32 -4.58
N ASP A 561 -39.53 -2.08 -5.02
CA ASP A 561 -38.23 -1.53 -5.41
C ASP A 561 -37.16 -1.64 -4.31
N LEU A 562 -37.53 -1.76 -3.03
CA LEU A 562 -36.56 -2.09 -2.00
C LEU A 562 -35.87 -3.43 -2.25
N LEU A 563 -36.54 -4.43 -2.83
CA LEU A 563 -35.94 -5.74 -3.12
C LEU A 563 -34.82 -5.65 -4.17
N THR A 564 -34.86 -4.69 -5.10
CA THR A 564 -33.83 -4.52 -6.14
C THR A 564 -32.56 -3.84 -5.60
N ARG A 565 -32.66 -3.16 -4.45
CA ARG A 565 -31.54 -2.44 -3.81
C ARG A 565 -30.63 -3.30 -2.95
N PHE A 566 -30.99 -4.57 -2.70
CA PHE A 566 -30.17 -5.50 -1.93
C PHE A 566 -29.51 -6.56 -2.80
N SER A 567 -28.23 -6.86 -2.52
CA SER A 567 -27.44 -7.87 -3.21
C SER A 567 -27.20 -9.15 -2.37
N SER A 568 -27.78 -9.21 -1.17
CA SER A 568 -27.67 -10.35 -0.24
C SER A 568 -28.96 -10.51 0.57
N LEU A 569 -29.47 -11.75 0.64
CA LEU A 569 -30.63 -12.10 1.45
C LEU A 569 -30.41 -11.80 2.94
N ASP A 570 -29.22 -12.10 3.48
CA ASP A 570 -28.92 -11.85 4.90
C ASP A 570 -29.02 -10.38 5.27
N LYS A 571 -28.60 -9.49 4.37
CA LYS A 571 -28.68 -8.04 4.57
C LYS A 571 -30.12 -7.55 4.50
N LEU A 572 -30.88 -8.01 3.50
CA LEU A 572 -32.31 -7.70 3.38
C LEU A 572 -33.07 -8.11 4.65
N VAL A 573 -32.94 -9.38 5.05
CA VAL A 573 -33.59 -9.93 6.24
C VAL A 573 -33.13 -9.22 7.52
N GLY A 574 -31.83 -8.95 7.66
CA GLY A 574 -31.29 -8.26 8.83
C GLY A 574 -31.80 -6.83 8.97
N VAL A 575 -31.83 -6.06 7.87
CA VAL A 575 -32.34 -4.69 7.86
C VAL A 575 -33.84 -4.68 8.16
N THR A 576 -34.63 -5.54 7.50
CA THR A 576 -36.07 -5.64 7.75
C THR A 576 -36.39 -6.08 9.18
N ALA A 577 -35.62 -7.00 9.76
CA ALA A 577 -35.76 -7.42 11.14
C ALA A 577 -35.45 -6.26 12.12
N CYS A 578 -34.40 -5.48 11.87
CA CYS A 578 -34.10 -4.28 12.65
C CYS A 578 -35.20 -3.22 12.56
N ILE A 579 -35.77 -2.97 11.36
CA ILE A 579 -36.88 -2.04 11.17
C ILE A 579 -38.10 -2.51 11.95
N LYS A 580 -38.48 -3.79 11.84
CA LYS A 580 -39.60 -4.37 12.59
C LYS A 580 -39.37 -4.29 14.11
N ARG A 581 -38.15 -4.57 14.58
CA ARG A 581 -37.78 -4.43 16.00
C ARG A 581 -37.88 -2.98 16.47
N PHE A 582 -37.43 -2.02 15.65
CA PHE A 582 -37.57 -0.60 15.95
C PHE A 582 -39.04 -0.20 16.08
N ILE A 583 -39.88 -0.59 15.11
CA ILE A 583 -41.33 -0.36 15.16
C ILE A 583 -41.95 -0.99 16.41
N PHE A 584 -41.57 -2.23 16.74
CA PHE A 584 -42.02 -2.91 17.96
C PHE A 584 -41.63 -2.14 19.22
N ASN A 585 -40.36 -1.74 19.37
CA ASN A 585 -39.85 -1.01 20.52
C ASN A 585 -40.44 0.40 20.67
N CYS A 586 -40.82 1.05 19.56
CA CYS A 586 -41.50 2.34 19.57
C CYS A 586 -42.99 2.22 19.97
N ARG A 587 -43.61 1.06 19.79
CA ARG A 587 -45.02 0.78 20.13
C ARG A 587 -45.21 0.16 21.51
N HIS A 588 -44.13 -0.15 22.23
CA HIS A 588 -44.16 -0.81 23.54
C HIS A 588 -43.37 -0.03 24.60
N ASN A 589 -43.74 -0.23 25.87
CA ASN A 589 -43.10 0.37 27.03
C ASN A 589 -41.68 -0.16 27.25
N SER A 590 -40.86 0.56 28.03
CA SER A 590 -39.42 0.29 28.18
C SER A 590 -39.09 -1.13 28.65
N THR A 591 -39.99 -1.77 29.41
CA THR A 591 -39.86 -3.13 29.96
C THR A 591 -39.96 -4.22 28.91
N ASP A 592 -40.72 -3.99 27.82
CA ASP A 592 -40.97 -4.99 26.78
C ASP A 592 -40.06 -4.82 25.55
N ARG A 593 -39.17 -3.83 25.58
CA ARG A 593 -38.28 -3.52 24.45
C ARG A 593 -37.26 -4.63 24.25
N ARG A 594 -37.13 -5.06 22.99
CA ARG A 594 -36.15 -6.05 22.56
C ARG A 594 -34.79 -5.38 22.34
N SER A 595 -33.75 -5.88 22.99
CA SER A 595 -32.36 -5.42 22.87
C SER A 595 -31.40 -6.61 22.59
N GLY A 596 -30.16 -6.34 22.18
CA GLY A 596 -29.16 -7.37 21.85
C GLY A 596 -29.16 -7.85 20.38
N PRO A 597 -28.48 -8.96 20.04
CA PRO A 597 -28.43 -9.50 18.68
C PRO A 597 -29.81 -9.85 18.10
N LEU A 598 -29.96 -9.84 16.78
CA LEU A 598 -31.20 -10.29 16.12
C LEU A 598 -31.47 -11.77 16.40
N THR A 599 -32.63 -12.08 16.94
CA THR A 599 -33.03 -13.46 17.22
C THR A 599 -33.38 -14.20 15.93
N VAL A 600 -33.33 -15.54 15.96
CA VAL A 600 -33.73 -16.38 14.83
C VAL A 600 -35.20 -16.15 14.46
N GLY A 601 -36.06 -15.92 15.45
CA GLY A 601 -37.47 -15.58 15.25
C GLY A 601 -37.65 -14.29 14.45
N GLU A 602 -36.97 -13.21 14.83
CA GLU A 602 -37.07 -11.92 14.12
C GLU A 602 -36.55 -11.98 12.68
N ARG A 603 -35.50 -12.78 12.43
CA ARG A 603 -35.01 -13.01 11.07
C ARG A 603 -36.00 -13.86 10.25
N ARG A 604 -36.65 -14.85 10.86
CA ARG A 604 -37.72 -15.64 10.21
C ARG A 604 -38.91 -14.76 9.85
N ASP A 605 -39.37 -13.91 10.77
CA ASP A 605 -40.50 -13.00 10.56
C ASP A 605 -40.23 -11.93 9.49
N ALA A 606 -38.97 -11.51 9.36
CA ALA A 606 -38.54 -10.61 8.30
C ALA A 606 -38.52 -11.30 6.93
N LEU A 607 -38.08 -12.56 6.85
CA LEU A 607 -38.12 -13.34 5.61
C LEU A 607 -39.58 -13.63 5.19
N LEU A 608 -40.44 -14.06 6.12
CA LEU A 608 -41.84 -14.35 5.84
C LEU A 608 -42.62 -13.10 5.39
N PHE A 609 -42.26 -11.92 5.89
CA PHE A 609 -42.84 -10.66 5.42
C PHE A 609 -42.60 -10.42 3.93
N TRP A 610 -41.36 -10.57 3.47
CA TRP A 610 -41.07 -10.41 2.05
C TRP A 610 -41.69 -11.50 1.18
N VAL A 611 -41.73 -12.74 1.67
CA VAL A 611 -42.44 -13.82 0.98
C VAL A 611 -43.93 -13.48 0.83
N ARG A 612 -44.59 -13.02 1.91
CA ARG A 612 -45.98 -12.58 1.90
C ARG A 612 -46.20 -11.44 0.91
N SER A 613 -45.36 -10.40 0.94
CA SER A 613 -45.47 -9.26 0.01
C SER A 613 -45.34 -9.69 -1.46
N VAL A 614 -44.40 -10.58 -1.77
CA VAL A 614 -44.24 -11.10 -3.14
C VAL A 614 -45.42 -11.98 -3.54
N GLN A 615 -45.95 -12.79 -2.62
CA GLN A 615 -47.13 -13.63 -2.88
C GLN A 615 -48.39 -12.80 -3.13
N HIS A 616 -48.67 -11.78 -2.31
CA HIS A 616 -49.81 -10.89 -2.49
C HIS A 616 -49.72 -10.08 -3.79
N ASN A 617 -48.52 -9.72 -4.24
CA ASN A 617 -48.35 -9.02 -5.52
C ASN A 617 -48.51 -9.94 -6.74
N GLU A 618 -47.86 -11.11 -6.73
CA GLU A 618 -47.76 -11.99 -7.92
C GLU A 618 -48.88 -13.03 -8.02
N PHE A 619 -49.51 -13.38 -6.89
CA PHE A 619 -50.58 -14.37 -6.79
C PHE A 619 -51.86 -13.77 -6.21
N ALA A 620 -52.08 -12.45 -6.34
CA ALA A 620 -53.24 -11.73 -5.81
C ALA A 620 -54.57 -12.42 -6.16
N GLU A 621 -54.75 -12.78 -7.43
CA GLU A 621 -55.95 -13.44 -7.93
C GLU A 621 -56.12 -14.86 -7.37
N ASP A 622 -55.03 -15.63 -7.26
CA ASP A 622 -55.06 -16.97 -6.70
C ASP A 622 -55.37 -16.96 -5.19
N ILE A 623 -54.82 -15.99 -4.45
CA ILE A 623 -55.09 -15.80 -3.01
C ILE A 623 -56.55 -15.41 -2.80
N TYR A 624 -57.08 -14.47 -3.59
CA TYR A 624 -58.48 -14.07 -3.53
C TYR A 624 -59.42 -15.25 -3.82
N ARG A 625 -59.16 -16.01 -4.90
CA ARG A 625 -59.98 -17.19 -5.26
C ARG A 625 -59.94 -18.25 -4.16
N LEU A 626 -58.76 -18.51 -3.59
CA LEU A 626 -58.58 -19.50 -2.52
C LEU A 626 -59.29 -19.09 -1.22
N GLN A 627 -59.21 -17.82 -0.83
CA GLN A 627 -59.92 -17.27 0.33
C GLN A 627 -61.44 -17.29 0.14
N ALA A 628 -61.92 -17.11 -1.09
CA ALA A 628 -63.33 -17.20 -1.46
C ALA A 628 -63.84 -18.66 -1.67
N GLY A 629 -63.03 -19.69 -1.36
CA GLY A 629 -63.40 -21.10 -1.52
C GLY A 629 -63.50 -21.57 -2.97
N LYS A 630 -62.98 -20.80 -3.93
CA LYS A 630 -63.00 -21.10 -5.37
C LYS A 630 -61.69 -21.76 -5.80
N ILE A 631 -61.74 -22.48 -6.92
CA ILE A 631 -60.58 -23.15 -7.51
C ILE A 631 -59.58 -22.09 -8.03
N CYS A 632 -58.30 -22.21 -7.66
CA CYS A 632 -57.21 -21.34 -8.15
C CYS A 632 -57.00 -21.46 -9.66
N THR A 633 -56.18 -20.56 -10.22
CA THR A 633 -55.79 -20.60 -11.63
C THR A 633 -55.10 -21.92 -11.99
N VAL A 634 -55.17 -22.30 -13.28
CA VAL A 634 -54.57 -23.53 -13.83
C VAL A 634 -53.08 -23.66 -13.46
N ARG A 635 -52.40 -22.53 -13.26
CA ARG A 635 -50.98 -22.44 -12.89
C ARG A 635 -50.69 -23.03 -11.50
N LEU A 636 -51.56 -22.83 -10.53
CA LEU A 636 -51.40 -23.31 -9.15
C LEU A 636 -52.31 -24.48 -8.79
N GLN A 637 -53.40 -24.71 -9.54
CA GLN A 637 -54.37 -25.79 -9.28
C GLN A 637 -53.72 -27.17 -9.11
N ARG A 638 -52.67 -27.48 -9.89
CA ARG A 638 -51.91 -28.75 -9.82
C ARG A 638 -51.14 -28.95 -8.51
N LEU A 639 -50.94 -27.88 -7.74
CA LEU A 639 -50.22 -27.88 -6.47
C LEU A 639 -51.17 -27.92 -5.27
N SER A 640 -52.48 -28.08 -5.50
CA SER A 640 -53.52 -28.08 -4.46
C SER A 640 -53.27 -27.01 -3.37
N PRO A 641 -53.17 -25.73 -3.73
CA PRO A 641 -52.63 -24.69 -2.86
C PRO A 641 -53.41 -24.58 -1.54
N LEU A 642 -52.69 -24.19 -0.50
CA LEU A 642 -53.14 -24.11 0.89
C LEU A 642 -52.78 -22.72 1.42
N MET A 643 -53.72 -22.05 2.10
CA MET A 643 -53.44 -20.83 2.85
C MET A 643 -53.26 -21.15 4.33
N LYS A 644 -52.14 -20.71 4.90
CA LYS A 644 -51.91 -20.75 6.34
C LYS A 644 -51.05 -19.57 6.77
N ASP A 645 -51.44 -18.90 7.85
CA ASP A 645 -50.75 -17.71 8.39
C ASP A 645 -50.55 -16.58 7.37
N ASP A 646 -51.54 -16.39 6.50
CA ASP A 646 -51.50 -15.45 5.38
C ASP A 646 -50.30 -15.67 4.43
N LEU A 647 -49.97 -16.94 4.19
CA LEU A 647 -48.93 -17.39 3.27
C LEU A 647 -49.45 -18.52 2.40
N LEU A 648 -49.16 -18.43 1.10
CA LEU A 648 -49.53 -19.43 0.11
C LEU A 648 -48.51 -20.59 0.11
N ARG A 649 -49.00 -21.80 0.35
CA ARG A 649 -48.20 -23.03 0.43
C ARG A 649 -48.73 -24.09 -0.53
N VAL A 650 -47.88 -25.06 -0.86
CA VAL A 650 -48.27 -26.24 -1.63
C VAL A 650 -49.08 -27.17 -0.71
N GLY A 651 -50.27 -27.58 -1.14
CA GLY A 651 -50.97 -28.71 -0.54
C GLY A 651 -50.61 -30.00 -1.27
N GLY A 652 -50.71 -31.13 -0.59
CA GLY A 652 -50.25 -32.36 -1.21
C GLY A 652 -50.41 -33.62 -0.37
N ARG A 653 -49.92 -34.72 -0.95
CA ARG A 653 -50.06 -36.10 -0.46
C ARG A 653 -49.06 -36.48 0.65
N LEU A 654 -48.20 -35.56 1.05
CA LEU A 654 -47.13 -35.77 2.04
C LEU A 654 -47.52 -35.31 3.46
N THR A 655 -48.78 -34.97 3.69
CA THR A 655 -49.30 -34.50 4.99
C THR A 655 -49.04 -35.49 6.13
N HIS A 656 -49.02 -36.79 5.83
CA HIS A 656 -48.76 -37.85 6.82
C HIS A 656 -47.31 -38.37 6.81
N ALA A 657 -46.42 -37.82 5.97
CA ALA A 657 -45.02 -38.24 5.92
C ALA A 657 -44.26 -37.72 7.17
N PRO A 658 -43.32 -38.49 7.76
CA PRO A 658 -42.57 -38.09 8.97
C PRO A 658 -41.45 -37.08 8.64
N ILE A 659 -41.82 -35.95 8.02
CA ILE A 659 -40.93 -34.87 7.59
C ILE A 659 -41.43 -33.53 8.14
N ARG A 660 -40.56 -32.52 8.19
CA ARG A 660 -40.89 -31.21 8.78
C ARG A 660 -42.04 -30.54 8.03
N TYR A 661 -42.88 -29.79 8.75
CA TYR A 661 -44.04 -29.09 8.20
C TYR A 661 -43.71 -28.21 6.98
N ASP A 662 -42.59 -27.46 7.02
CA ASP A 662 -42.15 -26.61 5.89
C ASP A 662 -41.74 -27.43 4.65
N ALA A 663 -41.38 -28.71 4.81
CA ALA A 663 -41.09 -29.65 3.72
C ALA A 663 -42.33 -30.42 3.24
N GLN A 664 -43.32 -30.65 4.11
CA GLN A 664 -44.65 -31.15 3.73
C GLN A 664 -45.41 -30.11 2.89
N HIS A 665 -45.32 -28.84 3.30
CA HIS A 665 -46.06 -27.71 2.73
C HIS A 665 -45.13 -26.51 2.43
N PRO A 666 -44.25 -26.61 1.41
CA PRO A 666 -43.32 -25.54 1.08
C PRO A 666 -44.03 -24.26 0.58
N LEU A 667 -43.39 -23.11 0.80
CA LEU A 667 -43.90 -21.78 0.41
C LEU A 667 -43.84 -21.58 -1.10
N VAL A 668 -44.95 -21.21 -1.72
CA VAL A 668 -45.01 -21.00 -3.18
C VAL A 668 -44.36 -19.68 -3.55
N LEU A 669 -43.41 -19.70 -4.50
CA LEU A 669 -42.74 -18.50 -4.99
C LEU A 669 -42.76 -18.44 -6.54
N PRO A 670 -42.84 -17.23 -7.13
CA PRO A 670 -42.81 -17.06 -8.59
C PRO A 670 -41.43 -17.41 -9.17
N SER A 671 -41.35 -17.58 -10.48
CA SER A 671 -40.08 -17.81 -11.19
C SER A 671 -39.26 -16.53 -11.38
N SER A 672 -39.90 -15.36 -11.33
CA SER A 672 -39.34 -14.06 -11.71
C SER A 672 -39.56 -13.03 -10.60
N SER A 673 -38.71 -13.05 -9.57
CA SER A 673 -38.73 -12.04 -8.50
C SER A 673 -37.32 -11.80 -7.97
N PRO A 674 -36.92 -10.55 -7.66
CA PRO A 674 -35.63 -10.26 -7.05
C PRO A 674 -35.40 -11.02 -5.73
N LEU A 675 -36.46 -11.27 -4.96
CA LEU A 675 -36.39 -12.06 -3.73
C LEU A 675 -35.94 -13.50 -4.01
N VAL A 676 -36.46 -14.12 -5.08
CA VAL A 676 -36.13 -15.49 -5.48
C VAL A 676 -34.67 -15.60 -5.91
N ASP A 677 -34.17 -14.61 -6.64
CA ASP A 677 -32.76 -14.51 -7.02
C ASP A 677 -31.84 -14.41 -5.79
N LEU A 678 -32.22 -13.60 -4.80
CA LEU A 678 -31.48 -13.47 -3.54
C LEU A 678 -31.51 -14.76 -2.71
N ILE A 679 -32.64 -15.47 -2.67
CA ILE A 679 -32.78 -16.76 -2.00
C ILE A 679 -31.87 -17.80 -2.66
N ILE A 680 -31.93 -17.92 -4.00
CA ILE A 680 -31.09 -18.86 -4.76
C ILE A 680 -29.61 -18.56 -4.53
N ASP A 681 -29.18 -17.29 -4.64
CA ASP A 681 -27.80 -16.89 -4.44
C ASP A 681 -27.29 -17.12 -3.02
N HIS A 682 -28.13 -16.88 -2.00
CA HIS A 682 -27.79 -17.12 -0.60
C HIS A 682 -27.58 -18.62 -0.36
N TYR A 683 -28.56 -19.46 -0.70
CA TYR A 683 -28.44 -20.91 -0.54
C TYR A 683 -27.33 -21.50 -1.42
N HIS A 684 -27.04 -20.89 -2.58
CA HIS A 684 -25.90 -21.27 -3.41
C HIS A 684 -24.56 -20.98 -2.72
N ARG A 685 -24.40 -19.84 -2.05
CA ARG A 685 -23.14 -19.46 -1.38
C ARG A 685 -22.92 -20.19 -0.06
N ILE A 686 -23.93 -20.27 0.80
CA ILE A 686 -23.79 -20.91 2.14
C ILE A 686 -23.53 -22.41 2.03
N ASN A 687 -24.07 -23.06 0.98
CA ASN A 687 -23.86 -24.47 0.71
C ASN A 687 -22.65 -24.72 -0.20
N CYS A 688 -21.70 -23.78 -0.25
CA CYS A 688 -20.42 -23.89 -0.94
C CYS A 688 -20.53 -24.16 -2.46
N HIS A 689 -21.41 -23.43 -3.14
CA HIS A 689 -21.61 -23.48 -4.59
C HIS A 689 -22.05 -24.86 -5.12
N PRO A 690 -23.16 -25.43 -4.62
CA PRO A 690 -23.65 -26.72 -5.08
C PRO A 690 -24.15 -26.63 -6.53
N GLY A 691 -24.18 -27.77 -7.21
CA GLY A 691 -24.77 -27.90 -8.55
C GLY A 691 -26.25 -27.51 -8.56
N ALA A 692 -26.79 -27.20 -9.74
CA ALA A 692 -28.16 -26.69 -9.87
C ALA A 692 -29.22 -27.65 -9.32
N ASP A 693 -29.04 -28.97 -9.47
CA ASP A 693 -30.00 -29.97 -8.99
C ASP A 693 -29.95 -30.15 -7.47
N THR A 694 -28.74 -30.11 -6.89
CA THR A 694 -28.54 -30.13 -5.43
C THR A 694 -29.12 -28.87 -4.79
N LEU A 695 -28.88 -27.69 -5.39
CA LEU A 695 -29.45 -26.43 -4.93
C LEU A 695 -30.98 -26.45 -5.01
N HIS A 696 -31.54 -27.03 -6.07
CA HIS A 696 -32.98 -27.21 -6.21
C HIS A 696 -33.56 -28.12 -5.12
N ALA A 697 -32.90 -29.23 -4.78
CA ALA A 697 -33.34 -30.11 -3.71
C ALA A 697 -33.32 -29.42 -2.33
N ILE A 698 -32.28 -28.64 -2.04
CA ILE A 698 -32.18 -27.86 -0.80
C ILE A 698 -33.32 -26.83 -0.72
N LEU A 699 -33.52 -26.06 -1.79
CA LEU A 699 -34.58 -25.04 -1.83
C LEU A 699 -35.97 -25.65 -1.69
N ARG A 700 -36.22 -26.82 -2.27
CA ARG A 700 -37.52 -27.51 -2.26
C ARG A 700 -37.98 -27.96 -0.87
N GLN A 701 -37.08 -28.02 0.11
CA GLN A 701 -37.44 -28.32 1.51
C GLN A 701 -38.16 -27.15 2.21
N GLN A 702 -38.11 -25.94 1.65
CA GLN A 702 -38.73 -24.75 2.25
C GLN A 702 -39.54 -23.92 1.25
N PHE A 703 -39.15 -23.93 -0.03
CA PHE A 703 -39.72 -23.10 -1.08
C PHE A 703 -40.07 -23.92 -2.32
N TRP A 704 -41.28 -23.76 -2.81
CA TRP A 704 -41.72 -24.26 -4.11
C TRP A 704 -41.66 -23.14 -5.14
N ILE A 705 -40.50 -22.99 -5.78
CA ILE A 705 -40.28 -21.98 -6.82
C ILE A 705 -40.84 -22.50 -8.16
N LEU A 706 -41.75 -21.75 -8.78
CA LEU A 706 -42.24 -22.09 -10.11
C LEU A 706 -41.08 -22.10 -11.11
N SER A 707 -41.00 -23.12 -11.97
CA SER A 707 -39.92 -23.27 -12.96
C SER A 707 -38.49 -23.23 -12.35
N ALA A 708 -38.31 -23.67 -11.11
CA ALA A 708 -37.07 -23.58 -10.32
C ALA A 708 -35.81 -23.98 -11.09
N ARG A 709 -35.83 -25.09 -11.84
CA ARG A 709 -34.67 -25.60 -12.58
C ARG A 709 -34.09 -24.56 -13.56
N ARG A 710 -34.94 -23.79 -14.25
CA ARG A 710 -34.51 -22.77 -15.22
C ARG A 710 -33.81 -21.61 -14.49
N VAL A 711 -34.44 -21.08 -13.45
CA VAL A 711 -33.96 -19.93 -12.69
C VAL A 711 -32.65 -20.26 -11.96
N ILE A 712 -32.60 -21.43 -11.31
CA ILE A 712 -31.41 -21.90 -10.59
C ILE A 712 -30.21 -22.08 -11.53
N ARG A 713 -30.41 -22.70 -12.72
CA ARG A 713 -29.33 -22.85 -13.71
C ARG A 713 -28.80 -21.51 -14.19
N HIS A 714 -29.67 -20.55 -14.43
CA HIS A 714 -29.31 -19.19 -14.82
C HIS A 714 -28.48 -18.47 -13.75
N ARG A 715 -28.92 -18.51 -12.49
CA ARG A 715 -28.20 -17.89 -11.36
C ARG A 715 -26.85 -18.54 -11.10
N VAL A 716 -26.77 -19.87 -11.16
CA VAL A 716 -25.50 -20.62 -11.01
C VAL A 716 -24.53 -20.29 -12.16
N TYR A 717 -25.04 -20.08 -13.38
CA TYR A 717 -24.21 -19.69 -14.53
C TYR A 717 -23.61 -18.29 -14.36
N LYS A 718 -24.38 -17.33 -13.82
CA LYS A 718 -23.90 -15.96 -13.51
C LYS A 718 -22.90 -15.90 -12.35
N CYS A 719 -22.72 -16.98 -11.58
CA CYS A 719 -21.76 -16.98 -10.47
C CYS A 719 -20.32 -17.07 -10.98
N ILE A 720 -19.53 -16.00 -10.79
CA ILE A 720 -18.13 -15.91 -11.23
C ILE A 720 -17.26 -17.07 -10.69
N ARG A 721 -17.49 -17.50 -9.44
CA ARG A 721 -16.72 -18.61 -8.84
C ARG A 721 -17.04 -19.93 -9.53
N CYS A 722 -18.31 -20.22 -9.78
CA CYS A 722 -18.75 -21.37 -10.57
C CYS A 722 -18.26 -21.30 -12.02
N PHE A 723 -18.27 -20.11 -12.61
CA PHE A 723 -17.78 -19.86 -13.96
C PHE A 723 -16.27 -20.12 -14.08
N ARG A 724 -15.45 -19.58 -13.18
CA ARG A 724 -13.99 -19.82 -13.15
C ARG A 724 -13.65 -21.29 -12.98
N TYR A 725 -14.39 -22.02 -12.15
CA TYR A 725 -14.23 -23.47 -12.00
C TYR A 725 -14.68 -24.27 -13.24
N ARG A 726 -15.61 -23.73 -14.05
CA ARG A 726 -16.15 -24.38 -15.26
C ARG A 726 -15.55 -23.89 -16.57
N ALA A 727 -14.69 -22.87 -16.56
CA ALA A 727 -14.20 -22.20 -17.77
C ALA A 727 -13.49 -23.19 -18.72
N GLN A 728 -14.23 -23.72 -19.69
CA GLN A 728 -13.72 -24.55 -20.78
C GLN A 728 -13.31 -23.65 -21.95
N ALA A 729 -12.17 -23.96 -22.56
CA ALA A 729 -11.75 -23.31 -23.78
C ALA A 729 -12.20 -24.23 -24.90
N ARG A 730 -12.93 -23.69 -25.88
CA ARG A 730 -13.52 -24.49 -26.94
C ARG A 730 -12.42 -24.86 -27.93
N ALA A 731 -12.07 -26.14 -27.99
CA ALA A 731 -11.09 -26.70 -28.92
C ALA A 731 -11.78 -27.24 -30.19
N PRO A 732 -11.10 -27.28 -31.35
CA PRO A 732 -11.65 -27.88 -32.58
C PRO A 732 -11.74 -29.43 -32.53
N LEU A 733 -12.32 -30.04 -33.58
CA LEU A 733 -12.77 -31.44 -33.71
C LEU A 733 -11.65 -32.52 -33.57
N MET A 734 -12.01 -33.78 -33.25
CA MET A 734 -11.15 -34.72 -32.50
C MET A 734 -11.47 -36.24 -32.81
N ALA A 735 -10.53 -37.20 -32.69
CA ALA A 735 -10.50 -38.57 -33.31
C ALA A 735 -10.94 -39.82 -32.44
N ASP A 736 -11.03 -41.03 -33.04
CA ASP A 736 -11.67 -42.28 -32.54
C ASP A 736 -10.92 -43.14 -31.48
N LEU A 737 -11.62 -44.10 -30.82
CA LEU A 737 -11.17 -44.88 -29.63
C LEU A 737 -10.58 -46.30 -29.94
N PRO A 738 -9.64 -46.86 -29.12
CA PRO A 738 -8.98 -48.15 -29.37
C PRO A 738 -9.75 -49.42 -28.90
N ALA A 739 -9.45 -50.56 -29.52
CA ALA A 739 -10.14 -51.86 -29.37
C ALA A 739 -10.13 -52.49 -27.96
N ASP A 740 -9.10 -52.25 -27.14
CA ASP A 740 -8.99 -52.87 -25.80
C ASP A 740 -10.10 -52.44 -24.83
N ARG A 741 -10.86 -51.39 -25.15
CA ARG A 741 -11.96 -50.88 -24.32
C ARG A 741 -13.31 -51.54 -24.60
N VAL A 742 -13.39 -52.44 -25.58
CA VAL A 742 -14.66 -53.05 -26.03
C VAL A 742 -14.67 -54.58 -25.92
N THR A 743 -13.59 -55.23 -25.48
CA THR A 743 -13.52 -56.70 -25.34
C THR A 743 -13.61 -57.16 -23.87
N PRO A 744 -14.56 -58.04 -23.48
CA PRO A 744 -14.70 -58.51 -22.10
C PRO A 744 -13.57 -59.47 -21.68
N ARG A 745 -13.00 -59.27 -20.47
CA ARG A 745 -11.88 -60.06 -19.90
C ARG A 745 -11.99 -60.18 -18.37
N PRO A 746 -11.35 -61.19 -17.73
CA PRO A 746 -11.29 -61.31 -16.27
C PRO A 746 -10.76 -60.05 -15.58
N VAL A 747 -11.27 -59.75 -14.38
CA VAL A 747 -10.93 -58.52 -13.66
C VAL A 747 -9.43 -58.49 -13.33
N PHE A 748 -8.83 -57.32 -13.49
CA PHE A 748 -7.38 -57.08 -13.35
C PHE A 748 -6.47 -57.88 -14.30
N SER A 749 -7.02 -58.58 -15.32
CA SER A 749 -6.21 -59.24 -16.36
C SER A 749 -5.40 -58.24 -17.22
N GLN A 750 -5.95 -57.05 -17.46
CA GLN A 750 -5.22 -55.94 -18.07
C GLN A 750 -5.36 -54.70 -17.19
N VAL A 751 -4.24 -54.14 -16.78
CA VAL A 751 -4.19 -53.03 -15.80
C VAL A 751 -3.41 -51.86 -16.33
N SER A 752 -3.80 -50.69 -15.84
CA SER A 752 -3.00 -49.48 -15.97
C SER A 752 -2.62 -48.97 -14.58
N THR A 753 -1.36 -48.58 -14.41
CA THR A 753 -0.79 -48.22 -13.12
C THR A 753 -0.19 -46.82 -13.13
N ASP A 754 -0.32 -46.11 -12.00
CA ASP A 754 0.25 -44.78 -11.78
C ASP A 754 0.53 -44.51 -10.29
N PHE A 755 1.44 -43.57 -9.98
CA PHE A 755 1.79 -43.14 -8.64
C PHE A 755 1.16 -41.80 -8.29
N ALA A 756 0.61 -41.70 -7.09
CA ALA A 756 -0.02 -40.48 -6.59
C ALA A 756 0.62 -40.02 -5.26
N GLY A 757 1.10 -38.78 -5.25
CA GLY A 757 1.64 -38.11 -4.06
C GLY A 757 2.34 -36.79 -4.42
N PRO A 758 3.19 -36.22 -3.55
CA PRO A 758 3.49 -36.70 -2.19
C PRO A 758 2.40 -36.30 -1.17
N PHE A 759 2.19 -37.17 -0.19
CA PHE A 759 1.48 -36.86 1.06
C PHE A 759 2.47 -36.90 2.23
N LEU A 760 2.26 -36.05 3.24
CA LEU A 760 3.11 -36.03 4.43
C LEU A 760 2.48 -36.91 5.51
N ILE A 761 3.20 -37.95 5.93
CA ILE A 761 2.81 -38.85 7.01
C ILE A 761 3.78 -38.75 8.20
N LYS A 762 3.31 -39.16 9.38
CA LYS A 762 4.15 -39.29 10.58
C LYS A 762 4.77 -40.68 10.64
N SER A 763 6.03 -40.77 11.05
CA SER A 763 6.65 -42.08 11.27
C SER A 763 6.20 -42.76 12.58
N SER A 764 5.68 -42.02 13.56
CA SER A 764 5.08 -42.56 14.78
C SER A 764 4.08 -41.59 15.41
N THR A 765 3.36 -42.04 16.45
CA THR A 765 2.36 -41.24 17.20
C THR A 765 2.96 -40.33 18.28
N LEU A 766 4.28 -40.30 18.45
CA LEU A 766 4.98 -39.48 19.44
C LEU A 766 4.92 -37.97 19.13
N ARG A 767 5.13 -37.11 20.14
CA ARG A 767 5.20 -35.64 19.95
C ARG A 767 6.54 -35.27 19.27
N ASN A 768 6.51 -34.32 18.33
CA ASN A 768 7.66 -33.83 17.53
C ASN A 768 8.36 -34.84 16.59
N VAL A 769 7.57 -35.67 15.90
CA VAL A 769 8.10 -36.65 14.94
C VAL A 769 8.27 -36.05 13.54
N LYS A 770 9.39 -36.36 12.89
CA LYS A 770 9.71 -35.92 11.52
C LYS A 770 8.68 -36.44 10.52
N LEU A 771 8.13 -35.53 9.72
CA LEU A 771 7.21 -35.88 8.64
C LEU A 771 7.98 -36.50 7.48
N MET A 772 7.51 -37.65 6.99
CA MET A 772 8.05 -38.34 5.83
C MET A 772 7.07 -38.26 4.66
N LYS A 773 7.60 -38.29 3.44
CA LYS A 773 6.77 -38.36 2.24
C LYS A 773 6.29 -39.80 2.07
N ALA A 774 5.02 -39.95 1.71
CA ALA A 774 4.44 -41.20 1.26
C ALA A 774 3.66 -40.97 -0.03
N TYR A 775 3.56 -42.03 -0.82
CA TYR A 775 2.89 -42.08 -2.11
C TYR A 775 1.96 -43.29 -2.10
N PHE A 776 0.98 -43.35 -2.99
CA PHE A 776 0.24 -44.58 -3.22
C PHE A 776 0.24 -44.95 -4.69
N CYS A 777 0.35 -46.24 -4.95
CA CYS A 777 0.25 -46.84 -6.28
C CYS A 777 -1.22 -47.16 -6.56
N VAL A 778 -1.69 -46.82 -7.76
CA VAL A 778 -3.05 -47.08 -8.21
C VAL A 778 -3.00 -48.08 -9.34
N PHE A 779 -3.67 -49.22 -9.19
CA PHE A 779 -3.91 -50.17 -10.28
C PHE A 779 -5.38 -50.08 -10.71
N VAL A 780 -5.63 -49.78 -11.99
CA VAL A 780 -6.98 -49.71 -12.56
C VAL A 780 -7.15 -50.80 -13.60
N CYS A 781 -8.14 -51.66 -13.41
CA CYS A 781 -8.54 -52.64 -14.41
C CYS A 781 -9.12 -51.95 -15.64
N LEU A 782 -8.61 -52.25 -16.83
CA LEU A 782 -9.05 -51.59 -18.06
C LEU A 782 -10.44 -52.05 -18.53
N SER A 783 -10.86 -53.27 -18.20
CA SER A 783 -12.16 -53.83 -18.60
C SER A 783 -13.29 -53.40 -17.66
N THR A 784 -13.16 -53.67 -16.36
CA THR A 784 -14.23 -53.40 -15.38
C THR A 784 -14.08 -52.07 -14.67
N LYS A 785 -12.98 -51.35 -14.92
CA LYS A 785 -12.61 -50.10 -14.24
C LYS A 785 -12.29 -50.29 -12.75
N ALA A 786 -12.35 -51.50 -12.18
CA ALA A 786 -12.03 -51.75 -10.77
C ALA A 786 -10.67 -51.13 -10.36
N VAL A 787 -10.60 -50.58 -9.15
CA VAL A 787 -9.43 -49.85 -8.64
C VAL A 787 -8.83 -50.61 -7.45
N HIS A 788 -7.51 -50.67 -7.38
CA HIS A 788 -6.74 -51.20 -6.25
C HIS A 788 -5.69 -50.16 -5.82
N LEU A 789 -5.57 -49.89 -4.53
CA LEU A 789 -4.72 -48.83 -3.97
C LEU A 789 -3.71 -49.39 -2.97
N GLU A 790 -2.41 -49.11 -3.16
CA GLU A 790 -1.34 -49.55 -2.26
C GLU A 790 -0.49 -48.37 -1.77
N LEU A 791 -0.33 -48.20 -0.46
CA LEU A 791 0.56 -47.18 0.11
C LEU A 791 2.03 -47.62 -0.01
N VAL A 792 2.91 -46.68 -0.36
CA VAL A 792 4.37 -46.85 -0.43
C VAL A 792 5.12 -45.66 0.18
N SER A 793 6.32 -45.91 0.69
CA SER A 793 7.15 -44.90 1.35
C SER A 793 8.05 -44.10 0.39
N SER A 794 8.28 -44.59 -0.83
CA SER A 794 9.14 -43.93 -1.84
C SER A 794 8.64 -44.16 -3.28
N LEU A 795 9.16 -43.38 -4.23
CA LEU A 795 8.98 -43.56 -5.67
C LEU A 795 10.12 -44.40 -6.28
N SER A 796 10.65 -45.39 -5.56
CA SER A 796 11.72 -46.26 -6.07
C SER A 796 11.15 -47.49 -6.78
N THR A 797 11.99 -48.14 -7.59
CA THR A 797 11.67 -49.39 -8.27
C THR A 797 11.29 -50.49 -7.29
N GLU A 798 12.03 -50.64 -6.18
CA GLU A 798 11.80 -51.66 -5.15
C GLU A 798 10.46 -51.44 -4.44
N ALA A 799 10.12 -50.18 -4.15
CA ALA A 799 8.85 -49.82 -3.53
C ALA A 799 7.66 -50.14 -4.46
N PHE A 800 7.82 -49.92 -5.77
CA PHE A 800 6.83 -50.34 -6.76
C PHE A 800 6.72 -51.86 -6.87
N LEU A 801 7.84 -52.59 -6.96
CA LEU A 801 7.85 -54.05 -7.02
C LEU A 801 7.16 -54.67 -5.79
N ALA A 802 7.41 -54.14 -4.59
CA ALA A 802 6.73 -54.58 -3.38
C ALA A 802 5.21 -54.30 -3.43
N ALA A 803 4.79 -53.14 -3.96
CA ALA A 803 3.37 -52.84 -4.16
C ALA A 803 2.72 -53.76 -5.21
N MET A 804 3.44 -54.06 -6.30
CA MET A 804 2.99 -54.98 -7.34
C MET A 804 2.85 -56.41 -6.81
N GLN A 805 3.79 -56.90 -6.01
CA GLN A 805 3.67 -58.21 -5.35
C GLN A 805 2.46 -58.28 -4.43
N ARG A 806 2.19 -57.23 -3.63
CA ARG A 806 0.98 -57.15 -2.79
C ARG A 806 -0.30 -57.15 -3.62
N PHE A 807 -0.30 -56.44 -4.75
CA PHE A 807 -1.42 -56.42 -5.69
C PHE A 807 -1.66 -57.80 -6.31
N VAL A 808 -0.63 -58.42 -6.89
CA VAL A 808 -0.71 -59.76 -7.52
C VAL A 808 -1.15 -60.82 -6.50
N SER A 809 -0.60 -60.78 -5.29
CA SER A 809 -0.96 -61.73 -4.22
C SER A 809 -2.43 -61.61 -3.79
N ARG A 810 -3.06 -60.44 -3.98
CA ARG A 810 -4.46 -60.19 -3.62
C ARG A 810 -5.44 -60.33 -4.78
N ARG A 811 -5.00 -60.05 -6.01
CA ARG A 811 -5.88 -59.88 -7.19
C ARG A 811 -5.55 -60.84 -8.35
N GLY A 812 -4.48 -61.61 -8.25
CA GLY A 812 -3.96 -62.47 -9.32
C GLY A 812 -3.01 -61.75 -10.28
N THR A 813 -2.26 -62.52 -11.06
CA THR A 813 -1.23 -62.01 -11.99
C THR A 813 -1.87 -61.36 -13.24
N PRO A 814 -1.55 -60.09 -13.56
CA PRO A 814 -2.04 -59.46 -14.80
C PRO A 814 -1.30 -60.00 -16.03
N THR A 815 -1.99 -60.06 -17.18
CA THR A 815 -1.40 -60.41 -18.49
C THR A 815 -0.83 -59.19 -19.22
N LEU A 816 -1.36 -57.99 -18.94
CA LEU A 816 -0.89 -56.73 -19.53
C LEU A 816 -0.83 -55.62 -18.48
N ILE A 817 0.30 -54.91 -18.43
CA ILE A 817 0.50 -53.69 -17.62
C ILE A 817 0.78 -52.51 -18.55
N ARG A 818 0.08 -51.38 -18.30
CA ARG A 818 0.30 -50.09 -18.98
C ARG A 818 0.71 -49.01 -17.99
N SER A 819 1.85 -48.37 -18.21
CA SER A 819 2.34 -47.23 -17.42
C SER A 819 3.00 -46.18 -18.31
N ASP A 820 3.34 -45.02 -17.74
CA ASP A 820 4.22 -44.05 -18.37
C ASP A 820 5.69 -44.51 -18.33
N CYS A 821 6.59 -43.73 -18.96
CA CYS A 821 8.03 -43.98 -18.98
C CYS A 821 8.76 -43.53 -17.68
N GLY A 822 8.09 -43.54 -16.53
CA GLY A 822 8.73 -43.23 -15.23
C GLY A 822 9.88 -44.19 -14.93
N THR A 823 11.00 -43.68 -14.40
CA THR A 823 12.23 -44.45 -14.17
C THR A 823 12.04 -45.65 -13.25
N ASN A 824 11.12 -45.53 -12.27
CA ASN A 824 10.66 -46.60 -11.39
C ASN A 824 9.94 -47.74 -12.12
N TYR A 825 9.14 -47.44 -13.15
CA TYR A 825 8.45 -48.45 -13.96
C TYR A 825 9.37 -49.08 -14.99
N VAL A 826 10.28 -48.29 -15.58
CA VAL A 826 11.33 -48.80 -16.47
C VAL A 826 12.23 -49.79 -15.72
N GLY A 827 12.68 -49.45 -14.51
CA GLY A 827 13.46 -50.35 -13.66
C GLY A 827 12.70 -51.63 -13.28
N ALA A 828 11.41 -51.52 -12.92
CA ALA A 828 10.61 -52.68 -12.55
C ALA A 828 10.35 -53.62 -13.75
N LYS A 829 10.15 -53.05 -14.94
CA LYS A 829 10.03 -53.81 -16.19
C LYS A 829 11.30 -54.60 -16.49
N ASN A 830 12.47 -53.97 -16.34
CA ASN A 830 13.76 -54.63 -16.58
C ASN A 830 14.00 -55.78 -15.58
N HIS A 831 13.69 -55.56 -14.29
CA HIS A 831 13.81 -56.60 -13.26
C HIS A 831 12.90 -57.81 -13.53
N LEU A 832 11.67 -57.60 -14.05
CA LEU A 832 10.79 -58.69 -14.43
C LEU A 832 11.30 -59.47 -15.65
N ILE A 833 11.96 -58.80 -16.61
CA ILE A 833 12.61 -59.45 -17.75
C ILE A 833 13.78 -60.31 -17.25
N GLU A 834 14.65 -59.80 -16.38
CA GLU A 834 15.76 -60.55 -15.78
C GLU A 834 15.29 -61.80 -15.01
N VAL A 835 14.21 -61.69 -14.24
CA VAL A 835 13.61 -62.82 -13.52
C VAL A 835 12.99 -63.83 -14.48
N GLN A 836 12.33 -63.38 -15.56
CA GLN A 836 11.79 -64.26 -16.60
C GLN A 836 12.90 -65.01 -17.34
N ASP A 837 14.00 -64.35 -17.68
CA ASP A 837 15.16 -64.94 -18.33
C ASP A 837 15.88 -65.96 -17.41
N PHE A 838 16.02 -65.65 -16.11
CA PHE A 838 16.58 -66.58 -15.11
C PHE A 838 15.70 -67.82 -14.88
N LEU A 839 14.38 -67.66 -14.88
CA LEU A 839 13.43 -68.78 -14.74
C LEU A 839 13.37 -69.64 -16.02
N ALA A 840 13.59 -69.05 -17.20
CA ALA A 840 13.68 -69.78 -18.46
C ALA A 840 14.95 -70.63 -18.58
N GLN A 841 16.02 -70.28 -17.85
CA GLN A 841 17.28 -71.01 -17.83
C GLN A 841 17.31 -72.20 -16.85
N ASN A 842 16.44 -72.22 -15.82
CA ASN A 842 16.39 -73.29 -14.81
C ASN A 842 15.22 -74.25 -15.07
N ASN A 843 15.54 -75.43 -15.61
CA ASN A 843 14.63 -76.35 -16.28
C ASN A 843 13.78 -77.25 -15.33
N ASP A 844 13.23 -76.69 -14.26
CA ASP A 844 12.39 -77.42 -13.31
C ASP A 844 10.90 -77.34 -13.68
N THR A 845 10.17 -78.45 -13.50
CA THR A 845 8.79 -78.65 -13.98
C THR A 845 7.76 -77.76 -13.27
N ILE A 846 8.07 -77.29 -12.05
CA ILE A 846 7.26 -76.29 -11.33
C ILE A 846 7.55 -74.88 -11.87
N THR A 847 8.79 -74.61 -12.25
CA THR A 847 9.25 -73.36 -12.88
C THR A 847 8.60 -73.16 -14.25
N HIS A 848 8.34 -74.23 -14.99
CA HIS A 848 7.71 -74.18 -16.31
C HIS A 848 6.22 -73.71 -16.27
N ARG A 849 5.52 -73.87 -15.14
CA ARG A 849 4.16 -73.31 -14.96
C ARG A 849 4.19 -71.83 -14.58
N LEU A 850 5.23 -71.37 -13.89
CA LEU A 850 5.43 -69.95 -13.56
C LEU A 850 5.99 -69.16 -14.74
N ALA A 851 6.89 -69.75 -15.53
CA ALA A 851 7.49 -69.15 -16.73
C ALA A 851 6.47 -68.84 -17.83
N ASN A 852 5.35 -69.59 -17.90
CA ASN A 852 4.31 -69.37 -18.90
C ASN A 852 3.36 -68.18 -18.62
N GLN A 853 3.47 -67.52 -17.47
CA GLN A 853 2.71 -66.28 -17.20
C GLN A 853 3.47 -65.05 -17.72
N HIS A 854 3.48 -64.86 -19.04
CA HIS A 854 4.11 -63.68 -19.65
C HIS A 854 3.29 -62.41 -19.35
N ILE A 855 3.82 -61.54 -18.49
CA ILE A 855 3.27 -60.19 -18.27
C ILE A 855 3.82 -59.27 -19.36
N THR A 856 2.97 -58.87 -20.31
CA THR A 856 3.35 -57.88 -21.33
C THR A 856 3.29 -56.47 -20.74
N TRP A 857 4.40 -55.72 -20.75
CA TRP A 857 4.44 -54.35 -20.22
C TRP A 857 4.67 -53.30 -21.31
N LEU A 858 3.67 -52.44 -21.52
CA LEU A 858 3.68 -51.34 -22.48
C LEU A 858 3.91 -49.97 -21.80
N LEU A 859 4.96 -49.27 -22.21
CA LEU A 859 5.29 -47.91 -21.76
C LEU A 859 4.75 -46.87 -22.76
N GLN A 860 4.07 -45.82 -22.28
CA GLN A 860 3.44 -44.80 -23.14
C GLN A 860 4.35 -43.56 -23.38
N PRO A 861 4.37 -42.97 -24.60
CA PRO A 861 5.21 -41.80 -24.91
C PRO A 861 4.70 -40.47 -24.29
N PRO A 862 5.58 -39.48 -24.00
CA PRO A 862 5.32 -38.42 -23.00
C PRO A 862 4.31 -37.31 -23.38
N THR A 863 3.69 -37.35 -24.55
CA THR A 863 2.86 -36.22 -25.06
C THR A 863 1.64 -36.68 -25.86
N GLY A 864 1.06 -37.84 -25.52
CA GLY A 864 -0.20 -38.32 -26.10
C GLY A 864 -1.34 -38.39 -25.07
N PRO A 865 -2.16 -37.32 -24.87
CA PRO A 865 -3.29 -37.32 -23.92
C PRO A 865 -4.43 -38.29 -24.30
N TRP A 866 -4.33 -38.97 -25.45
CA TRP A 866 -5.40 -39.74 -26.06
C TRP A 866 -5.39 -41.24 -25.70
N PHE A 867 -4.40 -41.72 -24.93
CA PHE A 867 -4.33 -43.12 -24.48
C PHE A 867 -4.42 -43.35 -22.95
N GLY A 868 -4.15 -42.35 -22.10
CA GLY A 868 -4.03 -42.51 -20.64
C GLY A 868 -5.28 -42.24 -19.78
N GLY A 869 -6.41 -41.85 -20.36
CA GLY A 869 -7.49 -41.18 -19.62
C GLY A 869 -8.23 -41.94 -18.51
N LEU A 870 -8.04 -43.24 -18.29
CA LEU A 870 -8.78 -43.99 -17.24
C LEU A 870 -8.09 -43.96 -15.86
N HIS A 871 -6.78 -44.25 -15.80
CA HIS A 871 -6.03 -44.14 -14.54
C HIS A 871 -5.85 -42.67 -14.15
N GLU A 872 -5.66 -41.76 -15.10
CA GLU A 872 -5.51 -40.33 -14.84
C GLU A 872 -6.79 -39.72 -14.22
N ILE A 873 -7.98 -40.20 -14.64
CA ILE A 873 -9.27 -39.80 -14.04
C ILE A 873 -9.45 -40.42 -12.64
N ALA A 874 -9.10 -41.69 -12.46
CA ALA A 874 -9.17 -42.37 -11.15
C ALA A 874 -8.19 -41.75 -10.14
N VAL A 875 -6.96 -41.48 -10.55
CA VAL A 875 -5.92 -40.81 -9.75
C VAL A 875 -6.34 -39.38 -9.42
N LYS A 876 -6.83 -38.61 -10.41
CA LYS A 876 -7.24 -37.21 -10.20
C LYS A 876 -8.47 -37.08 -9.29
N SER A 877 -9.45 -37.98 -9.41
CA SER A 877 -10.62 -38.01 -8.52
C SER A 877 -10.25 -38.43 -7.10
N THR A 878 -9.43 -39.47 -6.95
CA THR A 878 -9.00 -39.98 -5.64
C THR A 878 -8.07 -38.98 -4.93
N LYS A 879 -7.05 -38.46 -5.61
CA LYS A 879 -6.08 -37.50 -5.07
C LYS A 879 -6.75 -36.18 -4.63
N LYS A 880 -7.66 -35.64 -5.44
CA LYS A 880 -8.39 -34.40 -5.11
C LYS A 880 -9.29 -34.57 -3.89
N LEU A 881 -10.00 -35.70 -3.79
CA LEU A 881 -10.88 -35.97 -2.65
C LEU A 881 -10.07 -36.27 -1.38
N LEU A 882 -8.96 -37.00 -1.49
CA LEU A 882 -8.07 -37.27 -0.35
C LEU A 882 -7.44 -35.99 0.23
N TYR A 883 -6.98 -35.04 -0.60
CA TYR A 883 -6.49 -33.75 -0.10
C TYR A 883 -7.59 -32.95 0.63
N HIS A 884 -8.82 -32.98 0.13
CA HIS A 884 -9.95 -32.29 0.77
C HIS A 884 -10.41 -32.97 2.07
N VAL A 885 -10.35 -34.30 2.13
CA VAL A 885 -10.78 -35.08 3.29
C VAL A 885 -9.71 -35.01 4.39
N ILE A 886 -8.44 -35.27 4.07
CA ILE A 886 -7.34 -35.28 5.05
C ILE A 886 -7.03 -33.85 5.55
N GLY A 887 -7.11 -32.84 4.68
CA GLY A 887 -6.87 -31.44 5.06
C GLY A 887 -5.44 -31.23 5.60
N GLU A 888 -5.32 -30.55 6.75
CA GLU A 888 -4.04 -30.28 7.43
C GLU A 888 -3.57 -31.41 8.37
N GLN A 889 -4.30 -32.53 8.43
CA GLN A 889 -3.99 -33.64 9.33
C GLN A 889 -2.85 -34.52 8.79
N HIS A 890 -1.94 -34.91 9.67
CA HIS A 890 -0.85 -35.83 9.34
C HIS A 890 -1.13 -37.21 9.98
N LEU A 891 -1.39 -38.20 9.12
CA LEU A 891 -1.67 -39.60 9.47
C LEU A 891 -0.36 -40.41 9.58
N THR A 892 -0.34 -41.51 10.33
CA THR A 892 0.76 -42.49 10.27
C THR A 892 0.63 -43.40 9.05
N PHE A 893 1.65 -44.23 8.77
CA PHE A 893 1.63 -45.18 7.65
C PHE A 893 0.44 -46.16 7.76
N GLU A 894 0.20 -46.73 8.95
CA GLU A 894 -0.91 -47.66 9.20
C GLU A 894 -2.28 -46.97 9.11
N GLU A 895 -2.40 -45.76 9.66
CA GLU A 895 -3.63 -44.97 9.61
C GLU A 895 -4.01 -44.64 8.15
N PHE A 896 -3.02 -44.27 7.33
CA PHE A 896 -3.26 -43.93 5.93
C PHE A 896 -3.49 -45.18 5.07
N SER A 897 -2.78 -46.27 5.32
CA SER A 897 -3.05 -47.55 4.64
C SER A 897 -4.49 -48.02 4.88
N THR A 898 -4.97 -47.92 6.12
CA THR A 898 -6.35 -48.27 6.50
C THR A 898 -7.37 -47.38 5.79
N LEU A 899 -7.11 -46.06 5.71
CA LEU A 899 -7.98 -45.12 5.00
C LEU A 899 -8.04 -45.43 3.50
N LEU A 900 -6.90 -45.76 2.87
CA LEU A 900 -6.85 -46.10 1.45
C LEU A 900 -7.63 -47.39 1.12
N THR A 901 -7.57 -48.41 1.97
CA THR A 901 -8.38 -49.63 1.80
C THR A 901 -9.89 -49.33 1.89
N ARG A 902 -10.31 -48.45 2.81
CA ARG A 902 -11.71 -48.00 2.89
C ARG A 902 -12.11 -47.21 1.64
N VAL A 903 -11.25 -46.31 1.17
CA VAL A 903 -11.46 -45.54 -0.07
C VAL A 903 -11.55 -46.46 -1.31
N GLU A 904 -10.72 -47.49 -1.38
CA GLU A 904 -10.79 -48.51 -2.44
C GLU A 904 -12.16 -49.19 -2.48
N ALA A 905 -12.69 -49.61 -1.33
CA ALA A 905 -14.01 -50.21 -1.24
C ALA A 905 -15.11 -49.27 -1.76
N VAL A 906 -15.04 -47.98 -1.40
CA VAL A 906 -15.96 -46.93 -1.89
C VAL A 906 -15.87 -46.73 -3.40
N LEU A 907 -14.65 -46.68 -3.96
CA LEU A 907 -14.46 -46.50 -5.39
C LEU A 907 -14.95 -47.70 -6.19
N ASN A 908 -14.95 -48.90 -5.60
CA ASN A 908 -15.41 -50.13 -6.25
C ASN A 908 -16.91 -50.39 -6.07
N SER A 909 -17.59 -49.80 -5.08
CA SER A 909 -19.05 -49.84 -4.93
C SER A 909 -19.80 -48.92 -5.91
N ARG A 910 -19.12 -48.45 -6.97
CA ARG A 910 -19.68 -47.49 -7.94
C ARG A 910 -20.47 -48.16 -9.06
N PRO A 911 -21.63 -47.62 -9.48
CA PRO A 911 -22.37 -48.11 -10.64
C PRO A 911 -21.54 -48.01 -11.93
N LEU A 912 -21.44 -49.10 -12.69
CA LEU A 912 -20.75 -49.12 -13.98
C LEU A 912 -21.67 -48.69 -15.14
N CYS A 913 -22.99 -48.71 -14.92
CA CYS A 913 -24.04 -48.27 -15.83
C CYS A 913 -25.00 -47.26 -15.14
N PRO A 914 -25.70 -46.40 -15.90
CA PRO A 914 -26.76 -45.55 -15.36
C PRO A 914 -27.94 -46.41 -14.88
N LEU A 915 -28.54 -46.01 -13.75
CA LEU A 915 -29.71 -46.69 -13.16
C LEU A 915 -30.89 -46.66 -14.13
N SER A 916 -31.55 -47.82 -14.27
CA SER A 916 -32.79 -47.96 -15.03
C SER A 916 -33.86 -46.98 -14.53
N SER A 917 -34.70 -46.48 -15.44
CA SER A 917 -35.86 -45.64 -15.10
C SER A 917 -37.07 -46.45 -14.64
N ASP A 918 -36.97 -47.78 -14.59
CA ASP A 918 -37.99 -48.69 -14.08
C ASP A 918 -38.01 -48.68 -12.53
N PRO A 919 -39.15 -48.38 -11.87
CA PRO A 919 -39.28 -48.35 -10.41
C PRO A 919 -39.06 -49.70 -9.70
N SER A 920 -38.93 -50.81 -10.45
CA SER A 920 -38.81 -52.18 -9.90
C SER A 920 -37.37 -52.64 -9.67
N ASP A 921 -36.39 -51.92 -10.22
CA ASP A 921 -34.98 -52.35 -10.31
C ASP A 921 -34.12 -51.58 -9.29
N PHE A 922 -33.80 -52.21 -8.16
CA PHE A 922 -33.31 -51.50 -6.97
C PHE A 922 -31.78 -51.54 -6.76
N GLU A 923 -30.97 -52.27 -7.54
CA GLU A 923 -29.51 -52.29 -7.34
C GLU A 923 -28.68 -52.21 -8.64
N PRO A 924 -27.77 -51.22 -8.78
CA PRO A 924 -26.92 -51.08 -9.95
C PRO A 924 -25.72 -52.04 -9.94
N LEU A 925 -25.29 -52.50 -11.12
CA LEU A 925 -24.06 -53.31 -11.25
C LEU A 925 -22.81 -52.48 -10.91
N THR A 926 -22.08 -52.85 -9.87
CA THR A 926 -20.84 -52.18 -9.43
C THR A 926 -19.59 -53.01 -9.72
N ALA A 927 -18.41 -52.37 -9.66
CA ALA A 927 -17.14 -53.10 -9.77
C ALA A 927 -16.94 -54.11 -8.62
N GLY A 928 -17.52 -53.85 -7.43
CA GLY A 928 -17.54 -54.77 -6.29
C GLY A 928 -18.19 -56.12 -6.62
N HIS A 929 -19.25 -56.13 -7.44
CA HIS A 929 -19.89 -57.38 -7.90
C HIS A 929 -18.91 -58.30 -8.65
N PHE A 930 -17.97 -57.73 -9.40
CA PHE A 930 -16.95 -58.51 -10.10
C PHE A 930 -15.75 -58.91 -9.23
N LEU A 931 -15.57 -58.28 -8.06
CA LEU A 931 -14.44 -58.54 -7.17
C LEU A 931 -14.75 -59.57 -6.08
N ILE A 932 -15.95 -59.52 -5.50
CA ILE A 932 -16.36 -60.38 -4.38
C ILE A 932 -17.77 -60.97 -4.53
N GLY A 933 -18.40 -60.84 -5.71
CA GLY A 933 -19.74 -61.36 -5.99
C GLY A 933 -20.91 -60.55 -5.41
N ARG A 934 -20.63 -59.48 -4.65
CA ARG A 934 -21.62 -58.58 -4.01
C ARG A 934 -21.11 -57.15 -3.92
N SER A 935 -21.98 -56.18 -3.66
CA SER A 935 -21.57 -54.80 -3.41
C SER A 935 -20.75 -54.69 -2.10
N LEU A 936 -19.69 -53.90 -2.11
CA LEU A 936 -18.87 -53.62 -0.93
C LEU A 936 -19.57 -52.55 -0.07
N THR A 937 -20.39 -52.96 0.90
CA THR A 937 -21.01 -52.04 1.88
C THR A 937 -20.14 -51.92 3.13
N ALA A 938 -19.85 -50.68 3.55
CA ALA A 938 -19.13 -50.43 4.81
C ALA A 938 -20.07 -50.60 6.02
N LEU A 939 -19.53 -51.08 7.15
CA LEU A 939 -20.27 -51.24 8.41
C LEU A 939 -20.87 -49.91 8.90
N PRO A 940 -22.08 -49.90 9.49
CA PRO A 940 -22.67 -48.69 10.05
C PRO A 940 -21.88 -48.23 11.29
N GLU A 941 -21.34 -47.01 11.23
CA GLU A 941 -20.57 -46.38 12.32
C GLU A 941 -21.27 -45.09 12.81
N PRO A 942 -21.09 -44.67 14.07
CA PRO A 942 -21.63 -43.41 14.59
C PRO A 942 -21.08 -42.19 13.82
N SER A 943 -21.95 -41.21 13.54
CA SER A 943 -21.58 -40.01 12.76
C SER A 943 -20.84 -38.98 13.62
N PHE A 944 -19.71 -38.48 13.10
CA PHE A 944 -18.88 -37.47 13.77
C PHE A 944 -18.81 -36.13 13.00
N ASP A 945 -19.70 -35.90 12.03
CA ASP A 945 -19.64 -34.77 11.09
C ASP A 945 -19.72 -33.37 11.73
N ASP A 946 -20.36 -33.25 12.91
CA ASP A 946 -20.61 -31.99 13.61
C ASP A 946 -19.51 -31.60 14.63
N ARG A 947 -18.49 -32.43 14.82
CA ARG A 947 -17.39 -32.15 15.76
C ARG A 947 -16.13 -31.67 15.02
N PRO A 948 -15.41 -30.66 15.54
CA PRO A 948 -14.14 -30.23 14.95
C PRO A 948 -13.13 -31.39 15.00
N LEU A 949 -12.44 -31.64 13.86
CA LEU A 949 -11.50 -32.76 13.70
C LEU A 949 -10.39 -32.78 14.77
N SER A 950 -10.06 -31.62 15.35
CA SER A 950 -9.07 -31.45 16.42
C SER A 950 -9.49 -32.03 17.77
N ALA A 951 -10.77 -32.33 17.98
CA ALA A 951 -11.32 -32.84 19.24
C ALA A 951 -11.55 -34.36 19.24
N LEU A 952 -11.27 -35.06 18.13
CA LEU A 952 -11.51 -36.50 17.98
C LEU A 952 -10.29 -37.33 18.37
N LYS A 953 -10.51 -38.49 19.02
CA LYS A 953 -9.43 -39.47 19.24
C LYS A 953 -8.99 -40.06 17.89
N ARG A 954 -7.73 -40.50 17.77
CA ARG A 954 -7.12 -40.89 16.47
C ARG A 954 -7.92 -41.91 15.66
N PHE A 955 -8.51 -42.91 16.30
CA PHE A 955 -9.36 -43.89 15.61
C PHE A 955 -10.68 -43.27 15.10
N GLN A 956 -11.31 -42.40 15.90
CA GLN A 956 -12.53 -41.66 15.53
C GLN A 956 -12.28 -40.68 14.38
N LEU A 957 -11.07 -40.14 14.29
CA LEU A 957 -10.63 -39.31 13.17
C LEU A 957 -10.67 -40.10 11.85
N ILE A 958 -10.13 -41.32 11.80
CA ILE A 958 -10.12 -42.15 10.57
C ILE A 958 -11.56 -42.48 10.12
N GLN A 959 -12.44 -42.78 11.07
CA GLN A 959 -13.87 -43.04 10.79
C GLN A 959 -14.55 -41.80 10.19
N ALA A 960 -14.36 -40.63 10.81
CA ALA A 960 -14.91 -39.36 10.30
C ALA A 960 -14.37 -39.00 8.90
N LEU A 961 -13.08 -39.25 8.64
CA LEU A 961 -12.46 -39.03 7.33
C LEU A 961 -13.07 -39.96 6.26
N SER A 962 -13.25 -41.24 6.57
CA SER A 962 -13.90 -42.19 5.65
C SER A 962 -15.36 -41.81 5.36
N GLN A 963 -16.13 -41.38 6.37
CA GLN A 963 -17.53 -40.94 6.22
C GLN A 963 -17.64 -39.68 5.34
N ARG A 964 -16.73 -38.71 5.54
CA ARG A 964 -16.67 -37.50 4.70
C ARG A 964 -16.29 -37.81 3.25
N PHE A 965 -15.35 -38.73 3.03
CA PHE A 965 -15.02 -39.18 1.68
C PHE A 965 -16.25 -39.80 0.99
N TRP A 966 -16.99 -40.67 1.68
CA TRP A 966 -18.24 -41.25 1.18
C TRP A 966 -19.26 -40.17 0.81
N THR A 967 -19.61 -39.27 1.73
CA THR A 967 -20.62 -38.22 1.49
C THR A 967 -20.23 -37.29 0.33
N LEU A 968 -18.95 -36.91 0.22
CA LEU A 968 -18.46 -36.06 -0.87
C LEU A 968 -18.42 -36.79 -2.21
N TRP A 969 -18.00 -38.06 -2.21
CA TRP A 969 -17.95 -38.89 -3.40
C TRP A 969 -19.35 -39.17 -3.95
N THR A 970 -20.31 -39.61 -3.11
CA THR A 970 -21.71 -39.88 -3.48
C THR A 970 -22.39 -38.63 -4.07
N LYS A 971 -22.14 -37.45 -3.49
CA LYS A 971 -22.66 -36.16 -4.00
C LYS A 971 -22.02 -35.72 -5.33
N SER A 972 -20.78 -36.14 -5.63
CA SER A 972 -20.06 -35.72 -6.84
C SER A 972 -20.24 -36.67 -8.03
N TYR A 973 -20.33 -37.99 -7.79
CA TYR A 973 -20.25 -39.03 -8.82
C TYR A 973 -21.63 -39.41 -9.42
N LEU A 974 -22.69 -39.43 -8.62
CA LEU A 974 -24.05 -39.75 -9.10
C LEU A 974 -24.55 -38.75 -10.17
N HIS A 975 -24.10 -37.49 -10.12
CA HIS A 975 -24.47 -36.46 -11.10
C HIS A 975 -23.70 -36.55 -12.43
N THR A 976 -22.61 -37.32 -12.52
CA THR A 976 -21.88 -37.54 -13.78
C THR A 976 -22.49 -38.62 -14.67
N LEU A 977 -23.42 -39.45 -14.15
CA LEU A 977 -24.04 -40.55 -14.90
C LEU A 977 -25.32 -40.16 -15.67
N GLN A 978 -25.77 -38.89 -15.61
CA GLN A 978 -27.03 -38.44 -16.24
C GLN A 978 -26.86 -37.47 -17.43
N THR A 979 -25.65 -37.24 -17.97
CA THR A 979 -25.50 -36.33 -19.12
C THR A 979 -24.59 -36.86 -20.23
N ARG A 980 -25.17 -37.02 -21.44
CA ARG A 980 -24.47 -36.98 -22.73
C ARG A 980 -24.62 -35.58 -23.33
N SER A 981 -23.54 -34.94 -23.77
CA SER A 981 -23.56 -33.95 -24.87
C SER A 981 -22.14 -33.51 -25.26
N LYS A 982 -21.66 -33.94 -26.42
CA LYS A 982 -20.60 -33.24 -27.19
C LYS A 982 -21.15 -32.95 -28.59
N TRP A 983 -20.65 -31.85 -29.17
CA TRP A 983 -20.76 -31.42 -30.58
C TRP A 983 -22.13 -30.87 -31.01
N LEU A 984 -22.29 -29.54 -31.17
CA LEU A 984 -23.39 -28.96 -31.98
C LEU A 984 -23.23 -27.49 -32.44
N SER A 985 -22.11 -26.75 -32.26
CA SER A 985 -21.99 -25.44 -32.93
C SER A 985 -20.57 -24.96 -33.21
N THR A 986 -20.37 -24.39 -34.40
CA THR A 986 -19.28 -23.47 -34.77
C THR A 986 -19.40 -22.21 -33.90
N SER A 987 -18.33 -21.84 -33.20
CA SER A 987 -18.30 -20.67 -32.32
C SER A 987 -17.84 -19.42 -33.06
N SER A 988 -18.40 -18.25 -32.72
CA SER A 988 -17.99 -16.95 -33.25
C SER A 988 -16.49 -16.68 -33.08
N PRO A 989 -15.78 -16.18 -34.11
CA PRO A 989 -14.34 -15.90 -34.02
C PRO A 989 -14.03 -14.83 -32.98
N PRO A 990 -12.86 -14.88 -32.30
CA PRO A 990 -12.45 -13.86 -31.33
C PRO A 990 -12.24 -12.50 -31.99
N GLN A 991 -12.76 -11.43 -31.37
CA GLN A 991 -12.64 -10.06 -31.87
C GLN A 991 -11.55 -9.26 -31.15
N VAL A 992 -10.93 -8.32 -31.87
CA VAL A 992 -9.97 -7.35 -31.31
C VAL A 992 -10.71 -6.45 -30.30
N GLY A 993 -10.21 -6.34 -29.07
CA GLY A 993 -10.81 -5.58 -27.98
C GLY A 993 -11.48 -6.42 -26.87
N GLU A 994 -11.78 -7.70 -27.12
CA GLU A 994 -12.42 -8.59 -26.13
C GLU A 994 -11.52 -8.91 -24.92
N LEU A 995 -12.13 -8.96 -23.72
CA LEU A 995 -11.46 -9.33 -22.47
C LEU A 995 -11.59 -10.84 -22.23
N VAL A 996 -10.45 -11.54 -22.08
CA VAL A 996 -10.39 -13.00 -21.96
C VAL A 996 -9.53 -13.44 -20.77
N LEU A 997 -9.85 -14.61 -20.20
CA LEU A 997 -8.99 -15.29 -19.22
C LEU A 997 -7.96 -16.16 -19.95
N ILE A 998 -6.69 -16.02 -19.59
CA ILE A 998 -5.56 -16.78 -20.11
C ILE A 998 -5.33 -18.00 -19.22
N LYS A 999 -5.56 -19.19 -19.77
CA LYS A 999 -5.28 -20.45 -19.08
C LYS A 999 -3.79 -20.70 -19.03
N GLU A 1000 -3.22 -20.69 -17.83
CA GLU A 1000 -1.84 -21.09 -17.57
C GLU A 1000 -1.84 -22.46 -16.89
N ASP A 1001 -1.17 -23.44 -17.50
CA ASP A 1001 -1.18 -24.84 -17.04
C ASP A 1001 -0.58 -25.01 -15.64
N ASN A 1002 0.24 -24.05 -15.19
CA ASN A 1002 0.95 -24.05 -13.91
C ASN A 1002 0.23 -23.28 -12.79
N GLN A 1003 -0.97 -22.74 -13.04
CA GLN A 1003 -1.72 -21.96 -12.06
C GLN A 1003 -3.15 -22.50 -11.84
N PRO A 1004 -3.64 -22.51 -10.59
CA PRO A 1004 -5.01 -22.92 -10.29
C PRO A 1004 -6.03 -21.97 -10.97
N PRO A 1005 -7.22 -22.46 -11.39
CA PRO A 1005 -8.18 -21.69 -12.21
C PRO A 1005 -8.64 -20.34 -11.65
N LEU A 1006 -8.47 -20.10 -10.34
CA LEU A 1006 -8.81 -18.84 -9.69
C LEU A 1006 -7.72 -17.76 -9.83
N GLN A 1007 -6.52 -18.14 -10.26
CA GLN A 1007 -5.34 -17.27 -10.42
C GLN A 1007 -5.02 -16.95 -11.89
N TRP A 1008 -5.76 -17.52 -12.85
CA TRP A 1008 -5.59 -17.25 -14.28
C TRP A 1008 -5.68 -15.75 -14.60
N LYS A 1009 -4.74 -15.29 -15.41
CA LYS A 1009 -4.55 -13.87 -15.73
C LYS A 1009 -5.58 -13.38 -16.74
N LEU A 1010 -5.89 -12.08 -16.69
CA LEU A 1010 -6.73 -11.41 -17.68
C LEU A 1010 -5.86 -10.85 -18.81
N GLY A 1011 -6.34 -10.94 -20.04
CA GLY A 1011 -5.72 -10.30 -21.21
C GLY A 1011 -6.78 -9.75 -22.17
N ARG A 1012 -6.41 -8.71 -22.92
CA ARG A 1012 -7.26 -8.10 -23.96
C ARG A 1012 -6.71 -8.42 -25.34
N ILE A 1013 -7.54 -8.82 -26.29
CA ILE A 1013 -7.08 -9.16 -27.65
C ILE A 1013 -6.69 -7.90 -28.41
N ILE A 1014 -5.43 -7.82 -28.86
CA ILE A 1014 -4.90 -6.68 -29.65
C ILE A 1014 -4.91 -6.99 -31.14
N ARG A 1015 -4.59 -8.24 -31.52
CA ARG A 1015 -4.49 -8.65 -32.92
C ARG A 1015 -4.86 -10.11 -33.10
N THR A 1016 -5.58 -10.42 -34.17
CA THR A 1016 -5.91 -11.80 -34.58
C THR A 1016 -4.99 -12.24 -35.73
N LEU A 1017 -4.53 -13.49 -35.70
CA LEU A 1017 -3.67 -14.07 -36.73
C LEU A 1017 -4.41 -15.24 -37.40
N PRO A 1018 -5.06 -15.02 -38.57
CA PRO A 1018 -5.74 -16.09 -39.30
C PRO A 1018 -4.73 -17.04 -39.98
N GLY A 1019 -5.07 -18.32 -40.07
CA GLY A 1019 -4.31 -19.32 -40.85
C GLY A 1019 -4.59 -19.23 -42.36
N LYS A 1020 -3.93 -20.09 -43.16
CA LYS A 1020 -4.12 -20.16 -44.63
C LYS A 1020 -5.56 -20.50 -45.06
N ASP A 1021 -6.34 -21.08 -44.16
CA ASP A 1021 -7.77 -21.42 -44.31
C ASP A 1021 -8.70 -20.37 -43.67
N VAL A 1022 -8.20 -19.16 -43.37
CA VAL A 1022 -8.92 -18.02 -42.78
C VAL A 1022 -9.38 -18.25 -41.32
N VAL A 1023 -9.15 -19.43 -40.73
CA VAL A 1023 -9.52 -19.75 -39.34
C VAL A 1023 -8.51 -19.16 -38.36
N ILE A 1024 -8.99 -18.33 -37.42
CA ILE A 1024 -8.18 -17.70 -36.37
C ILE A 1024 -7.86 -18.74 -35.29
N ARG A 1025 -6.61 -19.18 -35.25
CA ARG A 1025 -6.11 -20.14 -34.23
C ARG A 1025 -5.17 -19.50 -33.22
N VAL A 1026 -4.63 -18.31 -33.51
CA VAL A 1026 -3.65 -17.59 -32.69
C VAL A 1026 -4.03 -16.11 -32.57
N VAL A 1027 -3.85 -15.53 -31.38
CA VAL A 1027 -4.07 -14.11 -31.11
C VAL A 1027 -2.93 -13.49 -30.31
N ASP A 1028 -2.67 -12.19 -30.51
CA ASP A 1028 -1.79 -11.36 -29.70
C ASP A 1028 -2.64 -10.65 -28.61
N LEU A 1029 -2.21 -10.74 -27.35
CA LEU A 1029 -2.93 -10.27 -26.16
C LEU A 1029 -2.12 -9.19 -25.43
N ASP A 1030 -2.80 -8.18 -24.88
CA ASP A 1030 -2.24 -7.25 -23.93
C ASP A 1030 -2.52 -7.70 -22.50
N THR A 1031 -1.50 -7.65 -21.65
CA THR A 1031 -1.63 -7.97 -20.22
C THR A 1031 -0.93 -6.91 -19.39
N LYS A 1032 -1.22 -6.86 -18.09
CA LYS A 1032 -0.60 -5.91 -17.14
C LYS A 1032 0.94 -5.92 -17.13
N HIS A 1033 1.57 -6.98 -17.63
CA HIS A 1033 3.02 -7.18 -17.63
C HIS A 1033 3.63 -7.29 -19.04
N GLY A 1034 2.89 -6.91 -20.08
CA GLY A 1034 3.35 -6.88 -21.47
C GLY A 1034 2.52 -7.75 -22.43
N SER A 1035 2.88 -7.71 -23.71
CA SER A 1035 2.15 -8.39 -24.79
C SER A 1035 2.53 -9.88 -24.90
N LEU A 1036 1.54 -10.76 -25.11
CA LEU A 1036 1.70 -12.22 -25.17
C LEU A 1036 0.95 -12.82 -26.37
N ARG A 1037 1.60 -13.70 -27.13
CA ARG A 1037 0.95 -14.49 -28.21
C ARG A 1037 0.45 -15.83 -27.66
N ARG A 1038 -0.83 -16.17 -27.88
CA ARG A 1038 -1.43 -17.42 -27.37
C ARG A 1038 -2.42 -18.06 -28.34
N PRO A 1039 -2.53 -19.41 -28.35
CA PRO A 1039 -3.57 -20.12 -29.10
C PRO A 1039 -4.97 -19.88 -28.50
N VAL A 1040 -6.00 -19.83 -29.36
CA VAL A 1040 -7.38 -19.57 -28.94
C VAL A 1040 -7.91 -20.61 -27.95
N PHE A 1041 -7.47 -21.87 -28.02
CA PHE A 1041 -7.86 -22.93 -27.08
C PHE A 1041 -7.28 -22.75 -25.66
N LYS A 1042 -6.39 -21.77 -25.42
CA LYS A 1042 -5.95 -21.39 -24.07
C LYS A 1042 -6.69 -20.18 -23.51
N LEU A 1043 -7.76 -19.71 -24.18
CA LEU A 1043 -8.52 -18.53 -23.79
C LEU A 1043 -9.96 -18.90 -23.40
N ALA A 1044 -10.48 -18.24 -22.36
CA ALA A 1044 -11.88 -18.36 -21.96
C ALA A 1044 -12.54 -16.96 -21.90
N ARG A 1045 -13.62 -16.76 -22.68
CA ARG A 1045 -14.36 -15.48 -22.71
C ARG A 1045 -15.16 -15.29 -21.41
N LEU A 1046 -15.12 -14.10 -20.83
CA LEU A 1046 -15.92 -13.77 -19.64
C LEU A 1046 -17.38 -13.47 -20.03
N PRO A 1047 -18.37 -13.89 -19.22
CA PRO A 1047 -19.77 -13.51 -19.43
C PRO A 1047 -19.99 -12.12 -18.82
N LEU A 1048 -19.53 -11.08 -19.52
CA LEU A 1048 -19.84 -9.68 -19.21
C LEU A 1048 -20.84 -9.20 -20.28
N ASP A 1049 -21.96 -8.61 -19.85
CA ASP A 1049 -22.90 -7.98 -20.79
C ASP A 1049 -22.14 -6.85 -21.50
N SER A 1050 -21.98 -6.97 -22.82
CA SER A 1050 -21.33 -5.98 -23.67
C SER A 1050 -22.18 -4.73 -23.74
N ALA A 1051 -21.77 -3.67 -23.04
CA ALA A 1051 -22.21 -2.32 -23.36
C ALA A 1051 -21.59 -1.91 -24.71
N HIS A 1052 -22.42 -1.33 -25.58
CA HIS A 1052 -22.18 -0.88 -26.96
C HIS A 1052 -22.49 -1.90 -28.07
N GLU A 1053 -23.79 -2.11 -28.32
CA GLU A 1053 -24.30 -2.18 -29.69
C GLU A 1053 -25.09 -0.89 -29.95
N GLU A 1054 -24.65 -0.12 -30.94
CA GLU A 1054 -25.39 0.99 -31.53
C GLU A 1054 -26.68 0.44 -32.17
N VAL A 1055 -27.82 0.74 -31.56
CA VAL A 1055 -29.11 0.62 -32.26
C VAL A 1055 -29.38 1.98 -32.91
N GLN A 1056 -29.33 1.99 -34.25
CA GLN A 1056 -29.73 3.12 -35.07
C GLN A 1056 -31.15 3.60 -34.73
N PRO A 1057 -31.44 4.92 -34.77
CA PRO A 1057 -32.76 5.43 -34.52
C PRO A 1057 -33.69 5.06 -35.69
N ARG A 1058 -34.75 4.31 -35.43
CA ARG A 1058 -35.89 4.21 -36.35
C ARG A 1058 -36.91 5.31 -36.02
N PRO A 1059 -37.53 5.92 -37.04
CA PRO A 1059 -38.22 7.20 -36.94
C PRO A 1059 -39.60 7.07 -36.27
N PRO A 1060 -40.18 8.17 -35.77
CA PRO A 1060 -41.52 8.17 -35.21
C PRO A 1060 -42.54 8.16 -36.34
N GLN A 1061 -43.47 7.19 -36.33
CA GLN A 1061 -44.71 7.27 -37.09
C GLN A 1061 -45.91 7.00 -36.17
N LEU A 1062 -46.78 8.01 -36.13
CA LEU A 1062 -48.10 8.07 -35.52
C LEU A 1062 -49.03 6.98 -36.07
N TYR A 1063 -50.00 6.51 -35.27
CA TYR A 1063 -51.43 6.87 -35.39
C TYR A 1063 -52.31 6.13 -34.34
N PHE A 1064 -52.95 6.94 -33.49
CA PHE A 1064 -54.36 6.93 -33.01
C PHE A 1064 -55.04 5.72 -32.32
N ASP A 1065 -55.56 6.02 -31.12
CA ASP A 1065 -56.90 5.78 -30.49
C ASP A 1065 -57.53 4.36 -30.53
N ILE A 1066 -58.37 3.90 -29.58
CA ILE A 1066 -59.51 4.57 -28.94
C ILE A 1066 -59.84 3.88 -27.58
N PHE A 1067 -60.40 4.70 -26.67
CA PHE A 1067 -61.24 4.42 -25.49
C PHE A 1067 -60.62 4.56 -24.08
N ALA A 1068 -60.59 5.82 -23.65
CA ALA A 1068 -60.92 6.24 -22.29
C ALA A 1068 -62.40 5.99 -21.96
N ILE A 1069 -62.76 5.82 -20.67
CA ILE A 1069 -63.71 6.68 -19.92
C ILE A 1069 -63.99 6.12 -18.49
N SER A 1070 -64.01 7.07 -17.54
CA SER A 1070 -64.60 7.07 -16.18
C SER A 1070 -63.71 6.49 -15.06
N TYR A 1071 -63.45 7.15 -13.92
CA TYR A 1071 -64.30 8.00 -13.10
C TYR A 1071 -63.41 8.79 -12.09
N ILE A 1072 -63.20 10.10 -12.24
CA ILE A 1072 -62.88 11.02 -11.10
C ILE A 1072 -63.52 12.37 -11.38
N SER A 1073 -64.58 12.69 -10.61
CA SER A 1073 -65.05 14.06 -10.40
C SER A 1073 -65.45 14.21 -8.94
N LYS A 1074 -65.28 15.44 -8.41
CA LYS A 1074 -65.65 15.95 -7.08
C LYS A 1074 -64.62 15.57 -5.99
N VAL A 1075 -64.01 16.50 -5.23
CA VAL A 1075 -64.46 17.80 -4.72
C VAL A 1075 -63.26 18.75 -4.57
N LYS A 1076 -63.41 20.00 -5.02
CA LYS A 1076 -62.57 21.15 -4.66
C LYS A 1076 -63.47 22.20 -4.02
N GLY A 1077 -62.94 22.88 -3.01
CA GLY A 1077 -63.37 24.21 -2.55
C GLY A 1077 -63.60 24.30 -1.04
N PRO A 1078 -63.49 25.50 -0.43
CA PRO A 1078 -62.60 26.63 -0.77
C PRO A 1078 -61.95 27.24 0.49
N TYR A 1079 -60.93 28.09 0.32
CA TYR A 1079 -60.66 29.17 1.28
C TYR A 1079 -60.28 30.45 0.52
N PRO A 1080 -60.76 31.63 0.95
CA PRO A 1080 -60.75 32.86 0.16
C PRO A 1080 -59.57 33.79 0.50
N ASP A 1081 -59.48 34.83 -0.33
CA ASP A 1081 -58.51 35.93 -0.35
C ASP A 1081 -58.45 36.78 0.93
N SER A 1082 -57.22 37.09 1.35
CA SER A 1082 -56.75 38.41 1.82
C SER A 1082 -55.24 38.36 2.11
#